data_AF-A0A233HNQ5-F1
#
_entry.id   AF-A0A233HNQ5-F1
#
_cell.length_a   1.000
_cell.length_b   1.000
_cell.length_c   1.000
_cell.angle_alpha   90.00
_cell.angle_beta   90.00
_cell.angle_gamma   90.00
#
_symmetry.space_group_name_H-M   'P 1'
#
loop_
_entity.id
_entity.type
_entity.pdbx_description
1 polymer ?
#
loop_
_entity_poly.entity_id
_entity_poly.type
_entity_poly.pdbx_seq_one_letter_code
_entity_poly.pdbx_strand_id
1 'polypeptide(L)'
;MLKTTFKISLLCSALWLVGCGDETNSSGASTTPTYEAYIQDALKRDTSIKFTLSGANANVPLPSFALMNAKDGTLEIPTKGDDALTNPVAAMGTMDGWSTSMPLFLDFEGVGLADGLISNGIYLIELTDSMIGSPAVKNVLTLNTDFAAIASASSDKIAIVPNKALNPASEYILAVTDEITDVNGNIAGTSSSYAALKSKVKIYTDDKLGALQKVTQGVESIFDLAGVDQTKIIYSTWFSTQSVGQTLYSVKGATAAGLATTDIGNIWKQGANPNNLNLSAAYTMSFGATTDFVTALNNDANFQTYIGAEKTTAKAFIENEYTTSSYHVNVTTGTVKLPYYLEKGSNWNSQPFESAMPSLALIKNALADDNEKATIANQLIANNIDVTQLATSPSEQLKLVGLTLTKSDGSALDPQRIITRYSPVPKVKSLEDVDFLLFTPNAGTNWPIVIYQHGITSVKEDAYFTAAHLANAGIAVIAIDQPLHGARSLDAQRSANADILAYLNLNNLAVARDNTRQSILDIMGLRAAITYSQSAGLFVGSQLANADNTATTPPKFLGHSLGGIVGLSAVANANRTIGDASGDALYKFSGMAIANSGGQIGNLLMGSANYGPLIKHNLALSASPKYKAFADQYCPGLTEKVCYTTFENTASASDKAALQSQLDQFTYATQTLLDTMDPYTNASYLISGGTATIPTYLLQVAGDESVPNNVTNTRAGTEPLATLLGLANAVPSDVITNTSKVFVKMDSGTHTTFLAPQDTADGVLRAGALSQLAIFLN
;
A
#
# COMPACT_ATOMS: atom_id res chain seq x y z
N MET A 1 22.74 -15.47 -2.13
CA MET A 1 22.68 -14.17 -2.84
C MET A 1 23.31 -14.32 -4.22
N LEU A 2 22.59 -14.85 -5.21
CA LEU A 2 22.98 -14.62 -6.60
C LEU A 2 22.55 -13.19 -6.92
N LYS A 3 23.52 -12.29 -6.97
CA LYS A 3 23.37 -10.91 -7.43
C LYS A 3 23.11 -10.95 -8.94
N THR A 4 21.85 -11.05 -9.35
CA THR A 4 21.47 -10.79 -10.74
C THR A 4 21.57 -9.28 -10.97
N THR A 5 22.76 -8.84 -11.37
CA THR A 5 23.02 -7.48 -11.84
C THR A 5 22.33 -7.33 -13.19
N PHE A 6 21.02 -7.10 -13.19
CA PHE A 6 20.30 -6.75 -14.40
C PHE A 6 20.59 -5.28 -14.72
N LYS A 7 21.68 -5.07 -15.46
CA LYS A 7 21.96 -3.77 -16.03
C LYS A 7 21.14 -3.64 -17.31
N ILE A 8 20.31 -2.61 -17.43
CA ILE A 8 19.82 -2.16 -18.74
C ILE A 8 20.99 -1.99 -19.74
N SER A 9 22.21 -1.77 -19.24
CA SER A 9 23.44 -1.75 -20.05
C SER A 9 23.82 -3.06 -20.75
N LEU A 10 23.14 -4.19 -20.48
CA LEU A 10 23.33 -5.47 -21.19
C LEU A 10 22.37 -5.65 -22.37
N LEU A 11 21.53 -4.65 -22.70
CA LEU A 11 20.81 -4.60 -23.97
C LEU A 11 21.79 -4.29 -25.11
N CYS A 12 22.22 -5.37 -25.77
CA CYS A 12 22.77 -5.52 -27.12
C CYS A 12 23.75 -4.44 -27.64
N SER A 13 24.97 -4.90 -27.93
CA SER A 13 25.92 -4.33 -28.90
C SER A 13 25.32 -4.05 -30.29
N ALA A 14 24.12 -4.58 -30.60
CA ALA A 14 23.37 -4.31 -31.83
C ALA A 14 22.83 -2.87 -31.92
N LEU A 15 22.58 -2.18 -30.80
CA LEU A 15 22.20 -0.75 -30.80
C LEU A 15 23.43 0.16 -30.98
N TRP A 16 24.62 -0.30 -30.58
CA TRP A 16 25.89 0.44 -30.73
C TRP A 16 26.34 0.59 -32.19
N LEU A 17 25.98 -0.35 -33.06
CA LEU A 17 26.19 -0.23 -34.50
C LEU A 17 25.17 0.70 -35.19
N VAL A 18 24.23 1.26 -34.43
CA VAL A 18 23.07 2.02 -34.94
C VAL A 18 23.01 3.46 -34.40
N GLY A 19 23.71 3.77 -33.30
CA GLY A 19 23.44 4.98 -32.50
C GLY A 19 24.62 5.88 -32.12
N CYS A 20 25.75 5.86 -32.83
CA CYS A 20 26.78 6.90 -32.68
C CYS A 20 26.92 7.71 -33.98
N GLY A 21 26.20 8.82 -34.05
CA GLY A 21 26.47 9.90 -34.99
C GLY A 21 26.66 11.19 -34.20
N ASP A 22 27.76 11.29 -33.46
CA ASP A 22 28.32 12.61 -33.17
C ASP A 22 28.86 13.15 -34.50
N GLU A 23 28.38 14.33 -34.87
CA GLU A 23 28.73 15.08 -36.08
C GLU A 23 30.24 15.36 -36.15
N THR A 24 31.04 14.44 -36.71
CA THR A 24 32.31 14.77 -37.38
C THR A 24 32.73 13.68 -38.37
N ASN A 25 32.56 13.99 -39.66
CA ASN A 25 33.26 13.45 -40.84
C ASN A 25 33.97 12.08 -40.70
N SER A 26 33.35 11.03 -41.21
CA SER A 26 34.08 9.94 -41.85
C SER A 26 33.26 9.31 -42.98
N SER A 27 33.83 9.35 -44.18
CA SER A 27 33.25 8.90 -45.44
C SER A 27 33.29 7.37 -45.57
N GLY A 28 32.13 6.73 -45.72
CA GLY A 28 32.04 5.37 -46.23
C GLY A 28 30.79 4.61 -45.81
N ALA A 29 29.76 4.63 -46.68
CA ALA A 29 28.44 3.98 -46.56
C ALA A 29 27.57 4.44 -45.37
N SER A 30 26.35 4.93 -45.66
CA SER A 30 25.36 5.25 -44.62
C SER A 30 25.02 3.97 -43.84
N THR A 31 25.50 3.89 -42.61
CA THR A 31 25.13 2.86 -41.61
C THR A 31 23.81 3.17 -40.92
N THR A 32 23.10 4.22 -41.36
CA THR A 32 21.81 4.62 -40.78
C THR A 32 20.75 3.57 -41.12
N PRO A 33 20.08 2.96 -40.13
CA PRO A 33 19.01 2.02 -40.39
C PRO A 33 17.91 2.67 -41.22
N THR A 34 17.47 1.99 -42.28
CA THR A 34 16.33 2.44 -43.07
C THR A 34 15.04 1.93 -42.41
N TYR A 35 14.43 2.76 -41.57
CA TYR A 35 13.05 2.61 -41.11
C TYR A 35 12.04 3.17 -42.13
N GLU A 36 10.77 2.93 -41.87
CA GLU A 36 9.63 3.51 -42.58
C GLU A 36 9.68 5.04 -42.57
N ALA A 37 9.17 5.69 -43.64
CA ALA A 37 9.30 7.14 -43.83
C ALA A 37 8.76 7.98 -42.65
N TYR A 38 7.61 7.60 -42.10
CA TYR A 38 7.01 8.30 -40.95
C TYR A 38 7.87 8.17 -39.67
N ILE A 39 8.61 7.07 -39.50
CA ILE A 39 9.56 6.90 -38.39
C ILE A 39 10.78 7.81 -38.61
N GLN A 40 11.29 7.87 -39.84
CA GLN A 40 12.41 8.76 -40.19
C GLN A 40 12.06 10.22 -39.97
N ASP A 41 10.83 10.63 -40.27
CA ASP A 41 10.38 11.99 -40.03
C ASP A 41 10.18 12.28 -38.55
N ALA A 42 9.68 11.32 -37.77
CA ALA A 42 9.59 11.44 -36.31
C ALA A 42 10.97 11.52 -35.62
N LEU A 43 12.00 10.89 -36.16
CA LEU A 43 13.38 10.94 -35.63
C LEU A 43 14.09 12.28 -35.87
N LYS A 44 13.61 13.11 -36.80
CA LYS A 44 14.21 14.43 -37.12
C LYS A 44 13.66 15.59 -36.29
N ARG A 45 12.65 15.33 -35.44
CA ARG A 45 11.97 16.39 -34.68
C ARG A 45 12.83 16.84 -33.50
N ASP A 46 12.81 18.14 -33.23
CA ASP A 46 13.73 18.79 -32.27
C ASP A 46 13.46 18.41 -30.80
N THR A 47 12.23 18.04 -30.48
CA THR A 47 11.84 17.50 -29.17
C THR A 47 11.38 16.07 -29.37
N SER A 48 11.86 15.13 -28.56
CA SER A 48 11.52 13.70 -28.70
C SER A 48 11.27 13.04 -27.35
N ILE A 49 10.47 11.97 -27.34
CA ILE A 49 10.34 11.11 -26.16
C ILE A 49 11.72 10.54 -25.80
N LYS A 50 12.08 10.63 -24.52
CA LYS A 50 13.29 10.05 -24.00
C LYS A 50 13.08 8.57 -23.73
N PHE A 51 13.49 7.73 -24.67
CA PHE A 51 13.48 6.27 -24.53
C PHE A 51 14.75 5.68 -25.13
N THR A 52 15.65 5.23 -24.27
CA THR A 52 16.96 4.72 -24.64
C THR A 52 17.22 3.41 -23.90
N LEU A 53 17.31 2.31 -24.65
CA LEU A 53 17.41 0.97 -24.09
C LEU A 53 18.82 0.56 -23.63
N SER A 54 19.87 1.31 -24.01
CA SER A 54 21.25 0.93 -23.71
C SER A 54 22.19 2.14 -23.59
N GLY A 55 23.41 1.92 -23.07
CA GLY A 55 24.41 2.98 -22.89
C GLY A 55 24.29 3.73 -21.56
N ALA A 56 25.19 4.70 -21.35
CA ALA A 56 25.26 5.48 -20.11
C ALA A 56 24.02 6.37 -19.87
N ASN A 57 23.30 6.69 -20.93
CA ASN A 57 22.11 7.54 -20.92
C ASN A 57 20.81 6.73 -21.04
N ALA A 58 20.84 5.43 -20.72
CA ALA A 58 19.64 4.60 -20.78
C ALA A 58 18.53 5.18 -19.89
N ASN A 59 17.34 5.31 -20.46
CA ASN A 59 16.16 5.88 -19.82
C ASN A 59 14.93 5.20 -20.42
N VAL A 60 14.00 4.80 -19.57
CA VAL A 60 12.74 4.20 -19.98
C VAL A 60 11.64 4.92 -19.21
N PRO A 61 10.64 5.52 -19.87
CA PRO A 61 9.50 6.11 -19.20
C PRO A 61 8.78 5.10 -18.30
N LEU A 62 8.29 5.56 -17.15
CA LEU A 62 7.63 4.70 -16.16
C LEU A 62 6.13 4.95 -16.17
N PRO A 63 5.28 3.90 -16.17
CA PRO A 63 5.59 2.47 -16.13
C PRO A 63 5.95 1.91 -17.52
N SER A 64 6.67 0.79 -17.55
CA SER A 64 7.00 0.10 -18.80
C SER A 64 7.25 -1.40 -18.62
N PHE A 65 6.81 -2.19 -19.60
CA PHE A 65 7.04 -3.63 -19.65
C PHE A 65 8.52 -4.00 -19.75
N ALA A 66 9.36 -3.10 -20.30
CA ALA A 66 10.80 -3.31 -20.38
C ALA A 66 11.46 -3.37 -18.99
N LEU A 67 10.74 -2.97 -17.95
CA LEU A 67 11.15 -2.95 -16.55
C LEU A 67 10.29 -3.91 -15.70
N MET A 68 9.72 -4.94 -16.32
CA MET A 68 9.05 -6.04 -15.64
C MET A 68 9.83 -7.34 -15.86
N ASN A 69 10.05 -8.07 -14.78
CA ASN A 69 10.65 -9.39 -14.82
C ASN A 69 9.62 -10.39 -15.37
N ALA A 70 9.91 -10.93 -16.57
CA ALA A 70 9.01 -11.85 -17.26
C ALA A 70 8.85 -13.22 -16.57
N LYS A 71 9.72 -13.56 -15.60
CA LYS A 71 9.71 -14.87 -14.92
C LYS A 71 8.87 -14.91 -13.65
N ASP A 72 8.94 -13.87 -12.83
CA ASP A 72 8.21 -13.79 -11.55
C ASP A 72 7.16 -12.68 -11.51
N GLY A 73 7.15 -11.80 -12.50
CA GLY A 73 6.21 -10.69 -12.61
C GLY A 73 6.54 -9.49 -11.71
N THR A 74 7.71 -9.45 -11.07
CA THR A 74 8.12 -8.28 -10.28
C THR A 74 8.68 -7.15 -11.15
N LEU A 75 8.83 -5.96 -10.57
CA LEU A 75 9.52 -4.85 -11.24
C LEU A 75 11.03 -5.13 -11.32
N GLU A 76 11.65 -4.81 -12.45
CA GLU A 76 13.08 -4.98 -12.74
C GLU A 76 13.70 -3.62 -13.07
N ILE A 77 13.71 -2.73 -12.08
CA ILE A 77 14.14 -1.34 -12.24
C ILE A 77 15.64 -1.23 -11.93
N PRO A 78 16.45 -0.54 -12.76
CA PRO A 78 17.87 -0.37 -12.49
C PRO A 78 18.13 0.35 -11.17
N THR A 79 18.87 -0.32 -10.31
CA THR A 79 19.26 0.16 -8.98
C THR A 79 20.52 1.03 -9.00
N LYS A 80 21.12 1.22 -10.18
CA LYS A 80 22.42 1.88 -10.37
C LYS A 80 23.57 1.23 -9.57
N GLY A 81 23.44 -0.07 -9.27
CA GLY A 81 24.47 -0.87 -8.59
C GLY A 81 24.26 -1.04 -7.09
N ASP A 82 23.19 -0.48 -6.52
CA ASP A 82 22.80 -0.68 -5.13
C ASP A 82 21.50 -1.49 -5.03
N ASP A 83 21.64 -2.83 -5.04
CA ASP A 83 20.51 -3.77 -4.96
C ASP A 83 20.00 -4.00 -3.52
N ALA A 84 20.53 -3.28 -2.52
CA ALA A 84 20.04 -3.41 -1.16
C ALA A 84 18.62 -2.84 -1.03
N LEU A 85 17.76 -3.46 -0.22
CA LEU A 85 16.39 -2.95 0.02
C LEU A 85 16.35 -1.59 0.74
N THR A 86 17.51 -1.10 1.19
CA THR A 86 17.67 0.28 1.67
C THR A 86 17.61 1.31 0.55
N ASN A 87 17.83 0.90 -0.70
CA ASN A 87 17.56 1.69 -1.88
C ASN A 87 16.05 1.59 -2.23
N PRO A 88 15.28 2.70 -2.23
CA PRO A 88 13.86 2.69 -2.57
C PRO A 88 13.54 2.07 -3.94
N VAL A 89 14.44 2.21 -4.90
CA VAL A 89 14.28 1.61 -6.25
C VAL A 89 14.40 0.09 -6.19
N ALA A 90 15.37 -0.43 -5.43
CA ALA A 90 15.50 -1.88 -5.22
C ALA A 90 14.31 -2.43 -4.44
N ALA A 91 13.80 -1.69 -3.45
CA ALA A 91 12.59 -2.06 -2.72
C ALA A 91 11.36 -2.13 -3.64
N MET A 92 11.18 -1.18 -4.55
CA MET A 92 10.14 -1.25 -5.59
C MET A 92 10.27 -2.51 -6.47
N GLY A 93 11.48 -3.01 -6.69
CA GLY A 93 11.74 -4.28 -7.38
C GLY A 93 11.10 -5.51 -6.73
N THR A 94 10.60 -5.39 -5.49
CA THR A 94 9.83 -6.46 -4.81
C THR A 94 8.33 -6.43 -5.13
N MET A 95 7.86 -5.47 -5.91
CA MET A 95 6.45 -5.31 -6.26
C MET A 95 6.09 -6.03 -7.55
N ASP A 96 4.87 -6.57 -7.61
CA ASP A 96 4.36 -7.40 -8.71
C ASP A 96 3.55 -6.59 -9.74
N GLY A 97 3.95 -5.35 -9.94
CA GLY A 97 3.29 -4.38 -10.81
C GLY A 97 3.57 -2.94 -10.39
N TRP A 98 3.11 -2.02 -11.23
CA TRP A 98 3.21 -0.58 -11.02
C TRP A 98 2.10 -0.06 -10.13
N SER A 99 2.37 1.06 -9.47
CA SER A 99 1.40 1.74 -8.62
C SER A 99 0.08 1.95 -9.37
N THR A 100 -1.03 1.74 -8.65
CA THR A 100 -2.38 2.00 -9.18
C THR A 100 -2.74 3.47 -9.11
N SER A 101 -2.04 4.24 -8.28
CA SER A 101 -2.49 5.54 -7.82
C SER A 101 -1.50 6.69 -8.09
N MET A 102 -0.22 6.36 -8.29
CA MET A 102 0.80 7.33 -8.65
C MET A 102 0.76 7.70 -10.13
N PRO A 103 1.25 8.91 -10.50
CA PRO A 103 1.32 9.32 -11.90
C PRO A 103 2.21 8.40 -12.74
N LEU A 104 1.89 8.32 -14.03
CA LEU A 104 2.78 7.77 -15.05
C LEU A 104 3.62 8.93 -15.60
N PHE A 105 4.93 8.74 -15.75
CA PHE A 105 5.85 9.78 -16.19
C PHE A 105 6.44 9.46 -17.55
N LEU A 106 6.27 10.40 -18.47
CA LEU A 106 6.88 10.41 -19.79
C LEU A 106 7.97 11.49 -19.82
N ASP A 107 9.22 11.08 -19.95
CA ASP A 107 10.36 11.99 -20.07
C ASP A 107 10.54 12.38 -21.55
N PHE A 108 10.82 13.65 -21.82
CA PHE A 108 11.18 14.18 -23.14
C PHE A 108 12.58 14.81 -23.09
N GLU A 109 13.16 15.04 -24.27
CA GLU A 109 14.43 15.73 -24.43
C GLU A 109 14.46 16.55 -25.73
N GLY A 110 15.40 17.50 -25.82
CA GLY A 110 15.53 18.41 -26.95
C GLY A 110 15.17 19.84 -26.59
N VAL A 111 14.34 20.50 -27.42
CA VAL A 111 13.93 21.89 -27.20
C VAL A 111 12.96 22.05 -26.02
N GLY A 112 12.23 20.98 -25.67
CA GLY A 112 11.48 20.87 -24.43
C GLY A 112 9.98 21.16 -24.59
N LEU A 113 9.23 20.91 -23.52
CA LEU A 113 7.76 21.02 -23.51
C LEU A 113 7.28 22.40 -23.00
N ALA A 114 6.08 22.82 -23.40
CA ALA A 114 5.36 23.90 -22.72
C ALA A 114 4.68 23.41 -21.44
N ASP A 115 4.52 24.29 -20.45
CA ASP A 115 3.69 24.02 -19.27
C ASP A 115 2.20 23.99 -19.65
N GLY A 116 1.46 22.98 -19.17
CA GLY A 116 0.00 23.00 -19.30
C GLY A 116 -0.71 21.65 -19.25
N LEU A 117 -2.03 21.71 -19.23
CA LEU A 117 -2.90 20.54 -19.40
C LEU A 117 -2.90 20.10 -20.87
N ILE A 118 -2.71 18.80 -21.07
CA ILE A 118 -2.77 18.17 -22.39
C ILE A 118 -4.22 17.77 -22.68
N SER A 119 -4.68 18.11 -23.89
CA SER A 119 -6.08 17.90 -24.31
C SER A 119 -6.27 16.72 -25.28
N ASN A 120 -5.19 16.26 -25.92
CA ASN A 120 -5.16 15.17 -26.89
C ASN A 120 -3.76 14.52 -26.93
N GLY A 121 -3.62 13.44 -27.69
CA GLY A 121 -2.33 12.78 -27.93
C GLY A 121 -1.85 11.79 -26.86
N ILE A 122 -2.62 11.57 -25.80
CA ILE A 122 -2.35 10.55 -24.76
C ILE A 122 -3.52 9.58 -24.69
N TYR A 123 -3.24 8.29 -24.85
CA TYR A 123 -4.24 7.23 -24.89
C TYR A 123 -3.91 6.14 -23.88
N LEU A 124 -4.85 5.76 -23.03
CA LEU A 124 -4.69 4.73 -22.00
C LEU A 124 -5.85 3.73 -22.11
N ILE A 125 -5.52 2.44 -22.21
CA ILE A 125 -6.50 1.37 -22.39
C ILE A 125 -6.22 0.25 -21.39
N GLU A 126 -7.26 -0.21 -20.70
CA GLU A 126 -7.25 -1.43 -19.90
C GLU A 126 -7.49 -2.64 -20.80
N LEU A 127 -6.72 -3.71 -20.58
CA LEU A 127 -6.80 -4.96 -21.32
C LEU A 127 -7.45 -6.07 -20.48
N THR A 128 -7.96 -7.09 -21.17
CA THR A 128 -8.49 -8.30 -20.54
C THR A 128 -7.42 -9.26 -20.05
N ASP A 129 -6.21 -9.17 -20.59
CA ASP A 129 -5.06 -10.04 -20.32
C ASP A 129 -3.76 -9.30 -20.69
N SER A 130 -2.62 -9.88 -20.30
CA SER A 130 -1.28 -9.38 -20.58
C SER A 130 -0.91 -9.49 -22.06
N MET A 131 0.10 -8.73 -22.51
CA MET A 131 0.60 -8.79 -23.89
C MET A 131 1.26 -10.12 -24.28
N ILE A 132 1.54 -10.98 -23.30
CA ILE A 132 2.07 -12.34 -23.51
C ILE A 132 0.97 -13.42 -23.48
N GLY A 133 -0.27 -13.02 -23.21
CA GLY A 133 -1.46 -13.87 -23.21
C GLY A 133 -2.33 -13.64 -24.45
N SER A 134 -3.63 -13.48 -24.25
CA SER A 134 -4.60 -13.16 -25.31
C SER A 134 -5.35 -11.86 -25.01
N PRO A 135 -4.68 -10.70 -25.13
CA PRO A 135 -5.23 -9.42 -24.73
C PRO A 135 -6.33 -8.96 -25.70
N ALA A 136 -7.41 -8.41 -25.15
CA ALA A 136 -8.42 -7.64 -25.85
C ALA A 136 -8.67 -6.32 -25.12
N VAL A 137 -9.24 -5.33 -25.81
CA VAL A 137 -9.67 -4.07 -25.19
C VAL A 137 -10.77 -4.37 -24.18
N LYS A 138 -10.52 -4.06 -22.91
CA LYS A 138 -11.50 -4.17 -21.82
C LYS A 138 -12.20 -2.83 -21.57
N ASN A 139 -11.42 -1.76 -21.48
CA ASN A 139 -11.94 -0.42 -21.24
C ASN A 139 -10.99 0.64 -21.83
N VAL A 140 -11.54 1.65 -22.52
CA VAL A 140 -10.77 2.80 -23.02
C VAL A 140 -10.95 3.94 -22.04
N LEU A 141 -9.85 4.41 -21.43
CA LEU A 141 -9.89 5.50 -20.47
C LEU A 141 -9.84 6.83 -21.22
N THR A 142 -10.65 7.78 -20.75
CA THR A 142 -10.84 9.08 -21.40
C THR A 142 -9.96 10.15 -20.75
N LEU A 143 -9.07 10.77 -21.54
CA LEU A 143 -8.25 11.91 -21.10
C LEU A 143 -9.14 13.06 -20.62
N ASN A 144 -8.73 13.70 -19.52
CA ASN A 144 -9.44 14.73 -18.76
C ASN A 144 -10.78 14.29 -18.13
N THR A 145 -11.11 13.00 -18.17
CA THR A 145 -12.24 12.40 -17.44
C THR A 145 -11.77 11.33 -16.47
N ASP A 146 -11.06 10.31 -16.94
CA ASP A 146 -10.53 9.21 -16.14
C ASP A 146 -9.11 9.48 -15.64
N PHE A 147 -8.35 10.29 -16.36
CA PHE A 147 -7.00 10.74 -15.98
C PHE A 147 -6.71 12.12 -16.58
N ALA A 148 -5.83 12.90 -15.95
CA ALA A 148 -5.29 14.14 -16.52
C ALA A 148 -3.87 13.90 -17.04
N ALA A 149 -3.44 14.66 -18.06
CA ALA A 149 -2.04 14.70 -18.49
C ALA A 149 -1.53 16.14 -18.40
N ILE A 150 -0.40 16.33 -17.72
CA ILE A 150 0.16 17.65 -17.40
C ILE A 150 1.60 17.69 -17.87
N ALA A 151 1.92 18.59 -18.80
CA ALA A 151 3.28 18.85 -19.25
C ALA A 151 3.95 19.89 -18.35
N SER A 152 5.25 19.71 -18.11
CA SER A 152 6.09 20.58 -17.29
C SER A 152 7.39 20.92 -18.03
N ALA A 153 7.58 22.20 -18.33
CA ALA A 153 8.77 22.76 -18.97
C ALA A 153 10.02 22.68 -18.08
N SER A 154 9.84 22.76 -16.76
CA SER A 154 10.97 22.71 -15.81
C SER A 154 11.59 21.32 -15.67
N SER A 155 10.85 20.27 -16.02
CA SER A 155 11.29 18.88 -15.91
C SER A 155 11.36 18.15 -17.25
N ASP A 156 10.83 18.75 -18.32
CA ASP A 156 10.57 18.11 -19.62
C ASP A 156 9.81 16.78 -19.47
N LYS A 157 8.78 16.79 -18.62
CA LYS A 157 7.95 15.60 -18.35
C LYS A 157 6.48 15.86 -18.66
N ILE A 158 5.80 14.80 -19.09
CA ILE A 158 4.35 14.69 -18.99
C ILE A 158 4.02 13.74 -17.84
N ALA A 159 3.28 14.24 -16.85
CA ALA A 159 2.70 13.44 -15.78
C ALA A 159 1.26 13.08 -16.14
N ILE A 160 0.98 11.79 -16.29
CA ILE A 160 -0.37 11.25 -16.48
C ILE A 160 -0.90 10.84 -15.11
N VAL A 161 -1.89 11.56 -14.60
CA VAL A 161 -2.41 11.42 -13.23
C VAL A 161 -3.79 10.76 -13.30
N PRO A 162 -3.94 9.50 -12.85
CA PRO A 162 -5.25 8.86 -12.75
C PRO A 162 -6.18 9.65 -11.82
N ASN A 163 -7.43 9.89 -12.24
CA ASN A 163 -8.40 10.61 -11.40
C ASN A 163 -8.92 9.73 -10.26
N LYS A 164 -8.93 8.41 -10.50
CA LYS A 164 -9.15 7.33 -9.53
C LYS A 164 -8.00 6.34 -9.68
N ALA A 165 -7.72 5.56 -8.64
CA ALA A 165 -6.76 4.47 -8.76
C ALA A 165 -7.16 3.54 -9.93
N LEU A 166 -6.17 3.15 -10.73
CA LEU A 166 -6.32 2.11 -11.75
C LEU A 166 -6.73 0.78 -11.10
N ASN A 167 -7.35 -0.09 -11.87
CA ASN A 167 -7.77 -1.39 -11.34
C ASN A 167 -6.54 -2.19 -10.88
N PRO A 168 -6.61 -2.83 -9.70
CA PRO A 168 -5.51 -3.66 -9.22
C PRO A 168 -5.38 -4.93 -10.05
N ALA A 169 -4.17 -5.50 -10.05
CA ALA A 169 -3.85 -6.74 -10.77
C ALA A 169 -4.32 -6.76 -12.23
N SER A 170 -4.26 -5.62 -12.90
CA SER A 170 -4.81 -5.39 -14.24
C SER A 170 -3.73 -4.93 -15.21
N GLU A 171 -4.03 -5.04 -16.50
CA GLU A 171 -3.09 -4.83 -17.58
C GLU A 171 -3.48 -3.58 -18.37
N TYR A 172 -2.52 -2.70 -18.64
CA TYR A 172 -2.78 -1.43 -19.31
C TYR A 172 -1.78 -1.18 -20.43
N ILE A 173 -2.24 -0.54 -21.49
CA ILE A 173 -1.38 0.00 -22.55
C ILE A 173 -1.51 1.52 -22.62
N LEU A 174 -0.40 2.19 -22.88
CA LEU A 174 -0.27 3.63 -23.00
C LEU A 174 0.32 3.96 -24.38
N ALA A 175 -0.23 4.95 -25.07
CA ALA A 175 0.34 5.53 -26.28
C ALA A 175 0.41 7.04 -26.21
N VAL A 176 1.45 7.58 -26.83
CA VAL A 176 1.70 8.99 -27.07
C VAL A 176 1.78 9.21 -28.57
N THR A 177 1.06 10.19 -29.09
CA THR A 177 1.06 10.51 -30.53
C THR A 177 1.77 11.84 -30.81
N ASP A 178 1.94 12.14 -32.09
CA ASP A 178 2.49 13.40 -32.59
C ASP A 178 1.52 14.60 -32.49
N GLU A 179 0.40 14.44 -31.80
CA GLU A 179 -0.44 15.55 -31.34
C GLU A 179 0.22 16.32 -30.18
N ILE A 180 1.20 15.72 -29.50
CA ILE A 180 2.01 16.40 -28.50
C ILE A 180 2.96 17.37 -29.19
N THR A 181 2.98 18.62 -28.73
CA THR A 181 3.86 19.67 -29.25
C THR A 181 4.89 20.14 -28.23
N ASP A 182 6.03 20.59 -28.73
CA ASP A 182 7.08 21.27 -27.98
C ASP A 182 6.67 22.71 -27.59
N VAL A 183 7.56 23.38 -26.86
CA VAL A 183 7.37 24.77 -26.40
C VAL A 183 7.18 25.80 -27.54
N ASN A 184 7.61 25.47 -28.76
CA ASN A 184 7.45 26.31 -29.95
C ASN A 184 6.22 25.95 -30.80
N GLY A 185 5.43 24.93 -30.38
CA GLY A 185 4.28 24.44 -31.12
C GLY A 185 4.61 23.45 -32.23
N ASN A 186 5.85 22.96 -32.33
CA ASN A 186 6.22 21.89 -33.27
C ASN A 186 5.87 20.53 -32.68
N ILE A 187 5.49 19.58 -33.53
CA ILE A 187 5.16 18.22 -33.08
C ILE A 187 6.38 17.49 -32.51
N ALA A 188 6.18 16.77 -31.40
CA ALA A 188 7.20 15.97 -30.74
C ALA A 188 7.49 14.67 -31.52
N GLY A 189 8.72 14.17 -31.43
CA GLY A 189 9.22 13.01 -32.13
C GLY A 189 9.45 11.78 -31.28
N THR A 190 10.09 10.80 -31.91
CA THR A 190 10.39 9.49 -31.31
C THR A 190 11.89 9.31 -31.06
N SER A 191 12.26 8.33 -30.26
CA SER A 191 13.66 7.98 -30.03
C SER A 191 14.16 6.90 -30.99
N SER A 192 15.47 6.80 -31.15
CA SER A 192 16.12 5.74 -31.95
C SER A 192 15.82 4.33 -31.42
N SER A 193 15.74 4.16 -30.10
CA SER A 193 15.40 2.86 -29.50
C SER A 193 13.94 2.50 -29.76
N TYR A 194 13.01 3.45 -29.69
CA TYR A 194 11.61 3.18 -29.97
C TYR A 194 11.39 2.92 -31.46
N ALA A 195 12.04 3.69 -32.34
CA ALA A 195 12.05 3.45 -33.78
C ALA A 195 12.47 2.00 -34.13
N ALA A 196 13.49 1.48 -33.45
CA ALA A 196 13.92 0.09 -33.60
C ALA A 196 12.82 -0.91 -33.18
N LEU A 197 12.14 -0.68 -32.05
CA LEU A 197 11.04 -1.55 -31.59
C LEU A 197 9.77 -1.44 -32.45
N LYS A 198 9.50 -0.27 -33.01
CA LYS A 198 8.31 0.02 -33.82
C LYS A 198 8.43 -0.52 -35.24
N SER A 199 9.63 -0.48 -35.83
CA SER A 199 9.82 -0.79 -37.26
C SER A 199 9.37 -2.21 -37.62
N LYS A 200 8.60 -2.32 -38.71
CA LYS A 200 8.21 -3.58 -39.36
C LYS A 200 9.15 -3.93 -40.53
N VAL A 201 9.92 -2.95 -41.03
CA VAL A 201 10.99 -3.17 -42.03
C VAL A 201 12.23 -3.76 -41.38
N LYS A 202 12.66 -3.22 -40.23
CA LYS A 202 13.82 -3.72 -39.49
C LYS A 202 13.38 -4.72 -38.43
N ILE A 203 13.54 -6.01 -38.72
CA ILE A 203 13.21 -7.09 -37.79
C ILE A 203 14.45 -7.51 -36.99
N TYR A 204 14.30 -7.60 -35.67
CA TYR A 204 15.34 -8.11 -34.78
C TYR A 204 15.06 -9.56 -34.37
N THR A 205 16.08 -10.41 -34.51
CA THR A 205 16.01 -11.84 -34.17
C THR A 205 16.66 -12.18 -32.83
N ASP A 206 17.25 -11.20 -32.15
CA ASP A 206 17.74 -11.36 -30.78
C ASP A 206 16.56 -11.63 -29.83
N ASP A 207 16.72 -12.56 -28.90
CA ASP A 207 15.63 -13.01 -28.04
C ASP A 207 15.02 -11.88 -27.20
N LYS A 208 15.85 -10.93 -26.73
CA LYS A 208 15.37 -9.81 -25.90
C LYS A 208 14.80 -8.70 -26.77
N LEU A 209 15.60 -8.19 -27.73
CA LEU A 209 15.19 -7.06 -28.54
C LEU A 209 14.02 -7.42 -29.48
N GLY A 210 14.02 -8.64 -30.01
CA GLY A 210 12.91 -9.18 -30.79
C GLY A 210 11.63 -9.39 -29.96
N ALA A 211 11.75 -9.81 -28.70
CA ALA A 211 10.59 -9.86 -27.79
C ALA A 211 10.03 -8.46 -27.50
N LEU A 212 10.89 -7.48 -27.20
CA LEU A 212 10.47 -6.09 -27.01
C LEU A 212 9.77 -5.54 -28.25
N GLN A 213 10.32 -5.78 -29.44
CA GLN A 213 9.74 -5.36 -30.72
C GLN A 213 8.36 -5.98 -30.94
N LYS A 214 8.19 -7.28 -30.67
CA LYS A 214 6.88 -7.95 -30.78
C LYS A 214 5.85 -7.35 -29.84
N VAL A 215 6.22 -7.06 -28.59
CA VAL A 215 5.30 -6.43 -27.63
C VAL A 215 4.92 -5.03 -28.10
N THR A 216 5.88 -4.19 -28.49
CA THR A 216 5.60 -2.83 -28.99
C THR A 216 4.66 -2.85 -30.20
N GLN A 217 4.94 -3.69 -31.21
CA GLN A 217 4.08 -3.81 -32.38
C GLN A 217 2.69 -4.37 -32.04
N GLY A 218 2.61 -5.29 -31.08
CA GLY A 218 1.34 -5.81 -30.55
C GLY A 218 0.51 -4.73 -29.87
N VAL A 219 1.14 -3.90 -29.02
CA VAL A 219 0.49 -2.75 -28.35
C VAL A 219 -0.08 -1.79 -29.39
N GLU A 220 0.73 -1.40 -30.39
CA GLU A 220 0.25 -0.52 -31.46
C GLU A 220 -0.89 -1.14 -32.28
N SER A 221 -0.91 -2.46 -32.43
CA SER A 221 -2.00 -3.18 -33.12
C SER A 221 -3.31 -3.11 -32.34
N ILE A 222 -3.26 -3.15 -31.01
CA ILE A 222 -4.46 -2.95 -30.17
C ILE A 222 -4.93 -1.49 -30.25
N PHE A 223 -4.00 -0.53 -30.27
CA PHE A 223 -4.34 0.89 -30.43
C PHE A 223 -4.99 1.21 -31.79
N ASP A 224 -4.53 0.57 -32.87
CA ASP A 224 -5.16 0.67 -34.19
C ASP A 224 -6.61 0.19 -34.18
N LEU A 225 -6.88 -0.94 -33.52
CA LEU A 225 -8.25 -1.45 -33.32
C LEU A 225 -9.11 -0.50 -32.47
N ALA A 226 -8.49 0.29 -31.59
CA ALA A 226 -9.15 1.33 -30.79
C ALA A 226 -9.25 2.69 -31.51
N GLY A 227 -8.81 2.77 -32.78
CA GLY A 227 -8.92 3.98 -33.62
C GLY A 227 -7.74 4.95 -33.51
N VAL A 228 -6.62 4.55 -32.90
CA VAL A 228 -5.39 5.36 -32.82
C VAL A 228 -4.46 4.97 -33.96
N ASP A 229 -4.18 5.92 -34.86
CA ASP A 229 -3.32 5.70 -36.03
C ASP A 229 -1.88 5.35 -35.64
N GLN A 230 -1.46 4.12 -35.96
CA GLN A 230 -0.11 3.62 -35.67
C GLN A 230 0.99 4.52 -36.21
N THR A 231 0.79 5.19 -37.34
CA THR A 231 1.82 6.02 -37.97
C THR A 231 2.13 7.29 -37.18
N LYS A 232 1.20 7.70 -36.30
CA LYS A 232 1.31 8.88 -35.44
C LYS A 232 1.86 8.59 -34.04
N ILE A 233 1.88 7.32 -33.62
CA ILE A 233 2.39 6.93 -32.30
C ILE A 233 3.91 7.14 -32.24
N ILE A 234 4.35 8.05 -31.38
CA ILE A 234 5.77 8.35 -31.12
C ILE A 234 6.34 7.54 -29.95
N TYR A 235 5.49 7.01 -29.08
CA TYR A 235 5.84 6.08 -28.01
C TYR A 235 4.62 5.26 -27.59
N SER A 236 4.82 3.99 -27.26
CA SER A 236 3.80 3.17 -26.61
C SER A 236 4.45 2.12 -25.71
N THR A 237 3.67 1.67 -24.72
CA THR A 237 4.12 0.67 -23.76
C THR A 237 2.94 -0.09 -23.18
N TRP A 238 3.25 -1.21 -22.53
CA TRP A 238 2.34 -2.03 -21.74
C TRP A 238 2.86 -2.08 -20.29
N PHE A 239 1.99 -2.24 -19.31
CA PHE A 239 2.36 -2.47 -17.92
C PHE A 239 1.24 -3.17 -17.12
N SER A 240 1.62 -3.95 -16.11
CA SER A 240 0.69 -4.46 -15.09
C SER A 240 0.66 -3.54 -13.88
N THR A 241 -0.51 -3.37 -13.28
CA THR A 241 -0.68 -2.73 -11.96
C THR A 241 -0.51 -3.73 -10.82
N GLN A 242 -0.18 -3.26 -9.62
CA GLN A 242 0.02 -4.07 -8.40
C GLN A 242 -1.21 -4.85 -7.95
N SER A 243 -0.98 -5.95 -7.24
CA SER A 243 -2.03 -6.74 -6.59
C SER A 243 -2.44 -6.17 -5.22
N VAL A 244 -3.21 -5.08 -5.24
CA VAL A 244 -3.68 -4.39 -4.03
C VAL A 244 -4.44 -5.35 -3.10
N GLY A 245 -4.00 -5.44 -1.84
CA GLY A 245 -4.63 -6.26 -0.80
C GLY A 245 -4.51 -7.78 -0.98
N GLN A 246 -3.78 -8.29 -1.98
CA GLN A 246 -3.79 -9.72 -2.30
C GLN A 246 -3.21 -10.61 -1.19
N THR A 247 -2.15 -10.15 -0.51
CA THR A 247 -1.61 -10.81 0.68
C THR A 247 -2.65 -10.92 1.79
N LEU A 248 -3.37 -9.83 2.08
CA LEU A 248 -4.39 -9.78 3.13
C LEU A 248 -5.53 -10.75 2.82
N TYR A 249 -6.01 -10.75 1.58
CA TYR A 249 -7.03 -11.66 1.08
C TYR A 249 -6.60 -13.13 1.15
N SER A 250 -5.36 -13.42 0.76
CA SER A 250 -4.85 -14.80 0.74
C SER A 250 -4.62 -15.34 2.15
N VAL A 251 -4.14 -14.51 3.09
CA VAL A 251 -4.06 -14.88 4.51
C VAL A 251 -5.44 -15.14 5.08
N LYS A 252 -6.44 -14.29 4.79
CA LYS A 252 -7.84 -14.56 5.18
C LYS A 252 -8.31 -15.94 4.69
N GLY A 253 -8.12 -16.25 3.41
CA GLY A 253 -8.54 -17.54 2.84
C GLY A 253 -7.80 -18.73 3.47
N ALA A 254 -6.48 -18.62 3.64
CA ALA A 254 -5.64 -19.63 4.27
C ALA A 254 -6.03 -19.87 5.74
N THR A 255 -6.24 -18.80 6.52
CA THR A 255 -6.69 -18.89 7.90
C THR A 255 -8.08 -19.51 8.00
N ALA A 256 -9.04 -19.09 7.18
CA ALA A 256 -10.39 -19.66 7.16
C ALA A 256 -10.36 -21.17 6.87
N ALA A 257 -9.57 -21.60 5.87
CA ALA A 257 -9.36 -23.02 5.57
C ALA A 257 -8.74 -23.79 6.74
N GLY A 258 -7.77 -23.19 7.43
CA GLY A 258 -7.14 -23.78 8.63
C GLY A 258 -8.12 -23.91 9.80
N LEU A 259 -8.83 -22.84 10.14
CA LEU A 259 -9.79 -22.79 11.26
C LEU A 259 -11.01 -23.68 11.03
N ALA A 260 -11.42 -23.93 9.78
CA ALA A 260 -12.43 -24.93 9.46
C ALA A 260 -12.03 -26.35 9.91
N THR A 261 -10.72 -26.59 10.11
CA THR A 261 -10.15 -27.82 10.67
C THR A 261 -9.62 -27.65 12.10
N THR A 262 -9.93 -26.53 12.76
CA THR A 262 -9.51 -26.12 14.11
C THR A 262 -8.00 -25.84 14.31
N ASP A 263 -7.17 -26.04 13.29
CA ASP A 263 -5.72 -25.80 13.37
C ASP A 263 -5.17 -25.20 12.07
N ILE A 264 -4.70 -23.96 12.13
CA ILE A 264 -4.07 -23.30 10.98
C ILE A 264 -2.71 -23.91 10.61
N GLY A 265 -2.11 -24.71 11.50
CA GLY A 265 -0.90 -25.50 11.26
C GLY A 265 -1.07 -26.54 10.15
N ASN A 266 -2.30 -26.90 9.80
CA ASN A 266 -2.58 -27.72 8.61
C ASN A 266 -2.22 -27.01 7.29
N ILE A 267 -2.23 -25.67 7.30
CA ILE A 267 -1.82 -24.82 6.19
C ILE A 267 -0.37 -24.36 6.37
N TRP A 268 -0.03 -23.74 7.50
CA TRP A 268 1.33 -23.27 7.82
C TRP A 268 2.20 -24.40 8.39
N LYS A 269 2.58 -25.33 7.53
CA LYS A 269 3.47 -26.46 7.85
C LYS A 269 4.87 -26.28 7.25
N GLN A 270 5.85 -27.03 7.78
CA GLN A 270 7.21 -27.09 7.23
C GLN A 270 7.83 -25.69 7.04
N GLY A 271 8.30 -25.34 5.83
CA GLY A 271 8.95 -24.06 5.55
C GLY A 271 8.08 -22.82 5.76
N ALA A 272 6.76 -22.98 5.89
CA ALA A 272 5.82 -21.91 6.23
C ALA A 272 5.86 -21.55 7.72
N ASN A 273 6.30 -22.48 8.58
CA ASN A 273 6.43 -22.35 10.03
C ASN A 273 7.88 -22.66 10.42
N PRO A 274 8.84 -21.78 10.07
CA PRO A 274 10.28 -22.02 10.24
C PRO A 274 10.70 -22.25 11.70
N ASN A 275 9.88 -21.84 12.67
CA ASN A 275 10.17 -21.96 14.09
C ASN A 275 9.40 -23.11 14.78
N ASN A 276 8.77 -24.01 13.99
CA ASN A 276 8.02 -25.17 14.50
C ASN A 276 7.00 -24.83 15.59
N LEU A 277 6.30 -23.71 15.41
CA LEU A 277 5.29 -23.21 16.33
C LEU A 277 4.10 -24.16 16.41
N ASN A 278 3.51 -24.31 17.60
CA ASN A 278 2.19 -24.92 17.73
C ASN A 278 1.12 -23.85 17.41
N LEU A 279 0.34 -24.09 16.35
CA LEU A 279 -0.66 -23.14 15.85
C LEU A 279 -2.10 -23.55 16.15
N SER A 280 -2.32 -24.65 16.86
CA SER A 280 -3.66 -25.16 17.20
C SER A 280 -4.49 -24.21 18.08
N ALA A 281 -3.82 -23.32 18.81
CA ALA A 281 -4.47 -22.30 19.65
C ALA A 281 -4.60 -20.93 18.96
N ALA A 282 -4.20 -20.80 17.69
CA ALA A 282 -4.32 -19.53 16.98
C ALA A 282 -5.79 -19.07 16.91
N TYR A 283 -5.99 -17.75 16.99
CA TYR A 283 -7.28 -17.08 17.00
C TYR A 283 -8.18 -17.40 18.21
N THR A 284 -7.64 -18.02 19.26
CA THR A 284 -8.35 -18.16 20.54
C THR A 284 -8.13 -16.95 21.43
N MET A 285 -9.16 -16.60 22.21
CA MET A 285 -9.13 -15.52 23.19
C MET A 285 -9.15 -16.07 24.61
N SER A 286 -8.44 -15.40 25.50
CA SER A 286 -8.46 -15.63 26.95
C SER A 286 -8.82 -14.34 27.68
N PHE A 287 -9.67 -14.45 28.69
CA PHE A 287 -10.18 -13.32 29.46
C PHE A 287 -9.62 -13.35 30.87
N GLY A 288 -9.06 -12.22 31.31
CA GLY A 288 -8.59 -11.99 32.67
C GLY A 288 -9.71 -11.51 33.60
N ALA A 289 -9.30 -10.92 34.72
CA ALA A 289 -10.24 -10.39 35.69
C ALA A 289 -10.96 -9.13 35.17
N THR A 290 -12.26 -9.05 35.43
CA THR A 290 -13.05 -7.84 35.19
C THR A 290 -13.01 -6.94 36.43
N THR A 291 -12.79 -5.64 36.22
CA THR A 291 -12.84 -4.62 37.27
C THR A 291 -13.65 -3.40 36.82
N ASP A 292 -14.04 -2.54 37.76
CA ASP A 292 -14.63 -1.24 37.44
C ASP A 292 -13.64 -0.36 36.65
N PHE A 293 -14.18 0.48 35.76
CA PHE A 293 -13.43 1.37 34.88
C PHE A 293 -12.35 2.22 35.59
N VAL A 294 -12.68 2.90 36.69
CA VAL A 294 -11.72 3.76 37.40
C VAL A 294 -10.63 2.91 38.04
N THR A 295 -10.98 1.73 38.55
CA THR A 295 -10.01 0.80 39.12
C THR A 295 -9.04 0.27 38.05
N ALA A 296 -9.56 -0.08 36.88
CA ALA A 296 -8.75 -0.53 35.75
C ALA A 296 -7.78 0.57 35.28
N LEU A 297 -8.29 1.77 35.03
CA LEU A 297 -7.47 2.93 34.64
C LEU A 297 -6.38 3.24 35.68
N ASN A 298 -6.70 3.11 36.97
CA ASN A 298 -5.74 3.35 38.03
C ASN A 298 -4.58 2.34 38.05
N ASN A 299 -4.89 1.07 37.75
CA ASN A 299 -3.93 -0.03 37.80
C ASN A 299 -3.21 -0.29 36.47
N ASP A 300 -3.60 0.42 35.40
CA ASP A 300 -3.01 0.24 34.08
C ASP A 300 -1.60 0.86 33.97
N ALA A 301 -0.57 0.02 33.97
CA ALA A 301 0.82 0.44 33.87
C ALA A 301 1.18 0.97 32.47
N ASN A 302 0.51 0.50 31.41
CA ASN A 302 0.78 0.97 30.04
C ASN A 302 0.20 2.37 29.83
N PHE A 303 -0.99 2.66 30.38
CA PHE A 303 -1.54 4.01 30.39
C PHE A 303 -0.52 4.98 31.04
N GLN A 304 0.03 4.59 32.19
CA GLN A 304 1.04 5.36 32.89
C GLN A 304 2.35 5.49 32.12
N THR A 305 2.71 4.51 31.30
CA THR A 305 3.97 4.51 30.56
C THR A 305 3.87 5.40 29.32
N TYR A 306 2.82 5.24 28.51
CA TYR A 306 2.80 5.72 27.13
C TYR A 306 1.99 7.01 26.88
N ILE A 307 0.96 7.33 27.67
CA ILE A 307 0.05 8.45 27.38
C ILE A 307 0.60 9.85 27.77
N GLY A 308 1.80 9.95 28.35
CA GLY A 308 2.59 11.20 28.33
C GLY A 308 1.96 12.44 29.00
N ALA A 309 2.29 13.66 28.52
CA ALA A 309 2.72 14.87 29.27
C ALA A 309 1.83 15.57 30.33
N GLU A 310 0.69 15.05 30.74
CA GLU A 310 0.24 15.23 32.13
C GLU A 310 -0.47 13.92 32.51
N LYS A 311 0.31 12.85 32.74
CA LYS A 311 -0.22 11.51 33.11
C LYS A 311 -1.31 11.63 34.18
N THR A 312 -1.13 12.57 35.11
CA THR A 312 -2.10 12.95 36.13
C THR A 312 -3.32 13.66 35.57
N THR A 313 -3.18 14.61 34.65
CA THR A 313 -4.29 15.42 34.12
C THR A 313 -5.10 14.71 33.07
N ALA A 314 -4.49 13.94 32.17
CA ALA A 314 -5.23 13.09 31.23
C ALA A 314 -6.05 12.04 32.00
N LYS A 315 -5.44 11.41 33.00
CA LYS A 315 -6.12 10.47 33.89
C LYS A 315 -7.22 11.16 34.72
N ALA A 316 -6.92 12.28 35.36
CA ALA A 316 -7.89 13.03 36.15
C ALA A 316 -9.04 13.56 35.29
N PHE A 317 -8.78 13.92 34.03
CA PHE A 317 -9.81 14.27 33.06
C PHE A 317 -10.75 13.09 32.80
N ILE A 318 -10.21 11.92 32.44
CA ILE A 318 -11.01 10.72 32.20
C ILE A 318 -11.79 10.31 33.47
N GLU A 319 -11.15 10.30 34.63
CA GLU A 319 -11.78 9.97 35.91
C GLU A 319 -12.88 10.97 36.26
N ASN A 320 -12.65 12.28 36.06
CA ASN A 320 -13.66 13.31 36.32
C ASN A 320 -14.84 13.18 35.35
N GLU A 321 -14.60 12.99 34.04
CA GLU A 321 -15.67 12.75 33.07
C GLU A 321 -16.48 11.50 33.44
N TYR A 322 -15.81 10.40 33.81
CA TYR A 322 -16.49 9.16 34.19
C TYR A 322 -17.27 9.29 35.49
N THR A 323 -16.68 9.86 36.55
CA THR A 323 -17.32 9.95 37.88
C THR A 323 -18.44 10.97 37.96
N THR A 324 -18.42 12.00 37.10
CA THR A 324 -19.53 12.96 36.97
C THR A 324 -20.64 12.47 36.04
N SER A 325 -20.38 11.40 35.28
CA SER A 325 -21.39 10.72 34.47
C SER A 325 -22.24 9.75 35.31
N SER A 326 -23.26 9.16 34.69
CA SER A 326 -24.02 8.03 35.24
C SER A 326 -23.57 6.69 34.65
N TYR A 327 -22.39 6.66 34.02
CA TYR A 327 -21.92 5.48 33.29
C TYR A 327 -21.47 4.38 34.25
N HIS A 328 -21.71 3.14 33.84
CA HIS A 328 -21.28 1.95 34.56
C HIS A 328 -20.62 0.97 33.59
N VAL A 329 -19.30 0.89 33.63
CA VAL A 329 -18.49 0.20 32.63
C VAL A 329 -17.55 -0.78 33.29
N ASN A 330 -17.59 -2.02 32.79
CA ASN A 330 -16.68 -3.09 33.17
C ASN A 330 -15.47 -3.06 32.22
N VAL A 331 -14.27 -3.18 32.78
CA VAL A 331 -13.03 -3.32 32.01
C VAL A 331 -12.42 -4.69 32.29
N THR A 332 -12.10 -5.42 31.22
CA THR A 332 -11.47 -6.74 31.26
C THR A 332 -10.19 -6.70 30.44
N THR A 333 -9.07 -7.11 31.04
CA THR A 333 -7.83 -7.38 30.29
C THR A 333 -7.84 -8.82 29.81
N GLY A 334 -7.12 -9.13 28.74
CA GLY A 334 -6.98 -10.49 28.26
C GLY A 334 -6.03 -10.57 27.08
N THR A 335 -5.93 -11.74 26.47
CA THR A 335 -5.05 -11.98 25.32
C THR A 335 -5.81 -12.62 24.17
N VAL A 336 -5.39 -12.29 22.95
CA VAL A 336 -5.78 -12.98 21.72
C VAL A 336 -4.54 -13.57 21.05
N LYS A 337 -4.59 -14.85 20.66
CA LYS A 337 -3.46 -15.51 20.00
C LYS A 337 -3.45 -15.20 18.51
N LEU A 338 -2.52 -14.35 18.05
CA LEU A 338 -2.45 -13.93 16.64
C LEU A 338 -1.13 -14.37 15.97
N PRO A 339 -1.18 -14.91 14.74
CA PRO A 339 0.02 -15.16 13.96
C PRO A 339 0.77 -13.86 13.65
N TYR A 340 2.09 -13.89 13.81
CA TYR A 340 2.97 -12.77 13.56
C TYR A 340 4.01 -13.13 12.50
N TYR A 341 4.14 -12.27 11.50
CA TYR A 341 4.89 -12.54 10.27
C TYR A 341 6.15 -11.66 10.15
N LEU A 342 6.30 -10.63 10.99
CA LEU A 342 7.49 -9.78 11.07
C LEU A 342 8.62 -10.44 11.88
N GLU A 343 9.85 -10.00 11.62
CA GLU A 343 11.01 -10.35 12.44
C GLU A 343 11.04 -9.52 13.73
N LYS A 344 11.55 -10.12 14.83
CA LYS A 344 11.76 -9.45 16.14
C LYS A 344 13.22 -9.37 16.57
N GLY A 345 14.10 -10.06 15.86
CA GLY A 345 15.53 -10.15 16.15
C GLY A 345 16.31 -8.89 15.74
N SER A 346 17.61 -9.02 15.51
CA SER A 346 18.47 -7.93 15.04
C SER A 346 18.11 -7.41 13.64
N ASN A 347 17.38 -8.21 12.86
CA ASN A 347 16.92 -7.92 11.51
C ASN A 347 15.47 -7.40 11.43
N TRP A 348 14.83 -7.09 12.56
CA TRP A 348 13.43 -6.63 12.65
C TRP A 348 13.09 -5.47 11.69
N ASN A 349 14.05 -4.56 11.45
CA ASN A 349 13.89 -3.40 10.58
C ASN A 349 14.52 -3.54 9.18
N SER A 350 15.08 -4.71 8.84
CA SER A 350 15.75 -4.93 7.55
C SER A 350 15.21 -6.10 6.75
N GLN A 351 14.48 -7.01 7.38
CA GLN A 351 13.90 -8.18 6.74
C GLN A 351 12.38 -8.02 6.54
N PRO A 352 11.90 -7.84 5.28
CA PRO A 352 10.47 -7.83 4.99
C PRO A 352 9.86 -9.24 5.14
N PHE A 353 8.54 -9.33 4.99
CA PHE A 353 7.83 -10.61 4.92
C PHE A 353 8.44 -11.52 3.86
N GLU A 354 8.56 -12.80 4.23
CA GLU A 354 8.95 -13.88 3.33
C GLU A 354 7.73 -14.73 3.01
N SER A 355 7.57 -15.10 1.73
CA SER A 355 6.55 -16.05 1.31
C SER A 355 6.77 -17.44 1.90
N ALA A 356 5.69 -18.02 2.39
CA ALA A 356 5.57 -19.40 2.84
C ALA A 356 5.47 -20.42 1.70
N MET A 357 5.27 -19.97 0.46
CA MET A 357 5.08 -20.81 -0.72
C MET A 357 6.00 -20.39 -1.88
N PRO A 358 6.38 -21.30 -2.79
CA PRO A 358 7.09 -20.92 -4.02
C PRO A 358 6.16 -20.11 -4.93
N SER A 359 6.71 -19.15 -5.66
CA SER A 359 5.95 -18.37 -6.64
C SER A 359 5.33 -19.25 -7.73
N LEU A 360 4.01 -19.10 -7.91
CA LEU A 360 3.25 -19.73 -8.98
C LEU A 360 3.76 -19.31 -10.37
N ALA A 361 4.23 -18.07 -10.53
CA ALA A 361 4.81 -17.59 -11.78
C ALA A 361 6.13 -18.31 -12.10
N LEU A 362 6.98 -18.52 -11.10
CA LEU A 362 8.22 -19.29 -11.27
C LEU A 362 7.94 -20.77 -11.55
N ILE A 363 6.93 -21.36 -10.90
CA ILE A 363 6.48 -22.73 -11.19
C ILE A 363 5.99 -22.84 -12.63
N LYS A 364 5.13 -21.92 -13.07
CA LYS A 364 4.60 -21.89 -14.45
C LYS A 364 5.75 -21.81 -15.47
N ASN A 365 6.72 -20.93 -15.23
CA ASN A 365 7.88 -20.80 -16.11
C ASN A 365 8.74 -22.07 -16.13
N ALA A 366 9.00 -22.69 -14.97
CA ALA A 366 9.78 -23.92 -14.91
C ALA A 366 9.07 -25.13 -15.54
N LEU A 367 7.73 -25.18 -15.51
CA LEU A 367 6.94 -26.20 -16.20
C LEU A 367 6.91 -26.02 -17.73
N ALA A 368 7.22 -24.81 -18.21
CA ALA A 368 7.35 -24.49 -19.63
C ALA A 368 8.80 -24.68 -20.16
N ASP A 369 9.79 -24.81 -19.28
CA ASP A 369 11.18 -25.07 -19.62
C ASP A 369 11.45 -26.58 -19.71
N ASP A 370 11.83 -27.06 -20.89
CA ASP A 370 12.09 -28.50 -21.14
C ASP A 370 13.15 -29.10 -20.20
N ASN A 371 14.10 -28.29 -19.69
CA ASN A 371 15.13 -28.77 -18.76
C ASN A 371 14.60 -28.94 -17.33
N GLU A 372 13.61 -28.14 -16.93
CA GLU A 372 13.12 -28.09 -15.55
C GLU A 372 11.78 -28.80 -15.36
N LYS A 373 11.00 -28.94 -16.43
CA LYS A 373 9.62 -29.43 -16.41
C LYS A 373 9.46 -30.75 -15.68
N ALA A 374 10.28 -31.76 -15.99
CA ALA A 374 10.18 -33.07 -15.35
C ALA A 374 10.52 -33.00 -13.85
N THR A 375 11.56 -32.25 -13.49
CA THR A 375 12.02 -32.07 -12.11
C THR A 375 10.96 -31.40 -11.25
N ILE A 376 10.34 -30.33 -11.74
CA ILE A 376 9.30 -29.60 -11.02
C ILE A 376 7.99 -30.39 -10.98
N ALA A 377 7.54 -30.96 -12.10
CA ALA A 377 6.31 -31.75 -12.15
C ALA A 377 6.35 -32.94 -11.18
N ASN A 378 7.48 -33.66 -11.10
CA ASN A 378 7.64 -34.78 -10.17
C ASN A 378 7.54 -34.34 -8.69
N GLN A 379 8.12 -33.19 -8.33
CA GLN A 379 8.01 -32.66 -6.96
C GLN A 379 6.58 -32.22 -6.63
N LEU A 380 5.86 -31.61 -7.58
CA LEU A 380 4.45 -31.23 -7.38
C LEU A 380 3.56 -32.47 -7.19
N ILE A 381 3.70 -33.47 -8.07
CA ILE A 381 2.93 -34.73 -7.98
C ILE A 381 3.23 -35.46 -6.67
N ALA A 382 4.50 -35.52 -6.25
CA ALA A 382 4.89 -36.14 -4.98
C ALA A 382 4.27 -35.45 -3.76
N ASN A 383 3.88 -34.17 -3.87
CA ASN A 383 3.16 -33.42 -2.85
C ASN A 383 1.63 -33.43 -3.06
N ASN A 384 1.11 -34.32 -3.91
CA ASN A 384 -0.30 -34.43 -4.27
C ASN A 384 -0.88 -33.15 -4.87
N ILE A 385 -0.07 -32.46 -5.67
CA ILE A 385 -0.48 -31.25 -6.40
C ILE A 385 -0.86 -31.61 -7.84
N ASP A 386 -2.11 -31.32 -8.19
CA ASP A 386 -2.62 -31.39 -9.55
C ASP A 386 -2.22 -30.13 -10.33
N VAL A 387 -1.20 -30.28 -11.17
CA VAL A 387 -0.65 -29.21 -12.01
C VAL A 387 -1.70 -28.61 -12.95
N THR A 388 -2.73 -29.37 -13.36
CA THR A 388 -3.78 -28.89 -14.27
C THR A 388 -4.73 -27.90 -13.61
N GLN A 389 -4.85 -27.94 -12.29
CA GLN A 389 -5.72 -27.06 -11.49
C GLN A 389 -4.96 -25.94 -10.80
N LEU A 390 -3.63 -26.02 -10.72
CA LEU A 390 -2.80 -25.11 -9.93
C LEU A 390 -2.92 -23.64 -10.36
N ALA A 391 -3.21 -23.37 -11.63
CA ALA A 391 -3.39 -22.01 -12.13
C ALA A 391 -4.70 -21.34 -11.66
N THR A 392 -5.74 -22.12 -11.33
CA THR A 392 -7.11 -21.59 -11.15
C THR A 392 -7.75 -21.98 -9.83
N SER A 393 -7.25 -22.99 -9.13
CA SER A 393 -7.85 -23.52 -7.90
C SER A 393 -7.11 -23.00 -6.65
N PRO A 394 -7.74 -22.16 -5.81
CA PRO A 394 -7.14 -21.68 -4.57
C PRO A 394 -6.79 -22.82 -3.59
N SER A 395 -7.63 -23.87 -3.51
CA SER A 395 -7.35 -25.03 -2.65
C SER A 395 -6.13 -25.81 -3.12
N GLU A 396 -5.90 -25.85 -4.43
CA GLU A 396 -4.70 -26.47 -5.02
C GLU A 396 -3.46 -25.62 -4.77
N GLN A 397 -3.57 -24.29 -4.90
CA GLN A 397 -2.50 -23.34 -4.60
C GLN A 397 -2.10 -23.37 -3.12
N LEU A 398 -3.04 -23.56 -2.20
CA LEU A 398 -2.74 -23.69 -0.76
C LEU A 398 -1.83 -24.87 -0.44
N LYS A 399 -1.79 -25.93 -1.26
CA LYS A 399 -0.87 -27.06 -1.07
C LYS A 399 0.60 -26.67 -1.29
N LEU A 400 0.87 -25.54 -1.95
CA LEU A 400 2.23 -25.00 -2.11
C LEU A 400 2.78 -24.41 -0.81
N VAL A 401 1.91 -24.07 0.16
CA VAL A 401 2.34 -23.52 1.44
C VAL A 401 3.19 -24.54 2.21
N GLY A 402 4.41 -24.13 2.55
CA GLY A 402 5.41 -24.94 3.22
C GLY A 402 6.43 -25.58 2.29
N LEU A 403 6.18 -25.61 0.97
CA LEU A 403 7.04 -26.31 0.03
C LEU A 403 8.29 -25.50 -0.35
N THR A 404 9.37 -26.23 -0.60
CA THR A 404 10.55 -25.76 -1.31
C THR A 404 10.77 -26.66 -2.52
N LEU A 405 10.67 -26.07 -3.71
CA LEU A 405 10.94 -26.76 -4.95
C LEU A 405 12.38 -26.48 -5.38
N THR A 406 13.07 -27.49 -5.88
CA THR A 406 14.43 -27.36 -6.40
C THR A 406 14.47 -27.58 -7.90
N LYS A 407 15.38 -26.89 -8.58
CA LYS A 407 15.67 -27.07 -9.99
C LYS A 407 16.46 -28.37 -10.23
N SER A 408 16.67 -28.70 -11.50
CA SER A 408 17.47 -29.84 -11.96
C SER A 408 18.90 -29.83 -11.40
N ASP A 409 19.48 -28.65 -11.15
CA ASP A 409 20.81 -28.45 -10.55
C ASP A 409 20.84 -28.50 -9.01
N GLY A 410 19.69 -28.73 -8.37
CA GLY A 410 19.54 -28.78 -6.90
C GLY A 410 19.38 -27.42 -6.22
N SER A 411 19.50 -26.31 -6.95
CA SER A 411 19.23 -24.97 -6.40
C SER A 411 17.73 -24.76 -6.16
N ALA A 412 17.37 -23.87 -5.22
CA ALA A 412 15.96 -23.54 -4.98
C ALA A 412 15.36 -22.82 -6.20
N LEU A 413 14.12 -23.19 -6.58
CA LEU A 413 13.37 -22.54 -7.65
C LEU A 413 13.09 -21.07 -7.31
N ASP A 414 12.69 -20.81 -6.07
CA ASP A 414 12.36 -19.49 -5.53
C ASP A 414 13.17 -19.24 -4.23
N PRO A 415 14.43 -18.80 -4.36
CA PRO A 415 15.30 -18.56 -3.20
C PRO A 415 14.98 -17.26 -2.48
N GLN A 416 14.33 -16.30 -3.14
CA GLN A 416 14.06 -14.97 -2.57
C GLN A 416 12.76 -14.93 -1.77
N ARG A 417 11.78 -15.77 -2.11
CA ARG A 417 10.49 -15.84 -1.39
C ARG A 417 9.81 -14.48 -1.28
N ILE A 418 9.78 -13.73 -2.37
CA ILE A 418 9.13 -12.41 -2.41
C ILE A 418 7.62 -12.58 -2.30
N ILE A 419 6.96 -11.73 -1.51
CA ILE A 419 5.49 -11.66 -1.43
C ILE A 419 4.95 -10.96 -2.68
N THR A 420 4.18 -11.68 -3.49
CA THR A 420 3.51 -11.20 -4.70
C THR A 420 2.12 -11.84 -4.80
N ARG A 421 1.31 -11.49 -5.82
CA ARG A 421 0.08 -12.26 -6.11
C ARG A 421 0.33 -13.74 -6.40
N TYR A 422 1.53 -14.10 -6.82
CA TYR A 422 1.91 -15.48 -7.15
C TYR A 422 2.42 -16.27 -5.96
N SER A 423 2.70 -15.58 -4.85
CA SER A 423 3.23 -16.14 -3.60
C SER A 423 2.75 -15.31 -2.40
N PRO A 424 1.42 -15.17 -2.19
CA PRO A 424 0.88 -14.12 -1.34
C PRO A 424 0.84 -14.46 0.16
N VAL A 425 1.09 -15.71 0.54
CA VAL A 425 0.99 -16.17 1.94
C VAL A 425 2.35 -16.03 2.63
N PRO A 426 2.49 -15.23 3.70
CA PRO A 426 3.75 -15.07 4.43
C PRO A 426 4.04 -16.21 5.41
N LYS A 427 5.32 -16.44 5.73
CA LYS A 427 5.77 -17.38 6.77
C LYS A 427 5.39 -16.88 8.17
N VAL A 428 4.84 -17.76 9.00
CA VAL A 428 4.54 -17.43 10.40
C VAL A 428 5.82 -17.50 11.24
N LYS A 429 6.22 -16.38 11.83
CA LYS A 429 7.45 -16.22 12.61
C LYS A 429 7.22 -16.49 14.09
N SER A 430 6.06 -16.12 14.60
CA SER A 430 5.64 -16.45 15.96
C SER A 430 4.11 -16.46 16.08
N LEU A 431 3.61 -17.05 17.18
CA LEU A 431 2.22 -16.95 17.59
C LEU A 431 2.20 -16.11 18.87
N GLU A 432 1.70 -14.89 18.78
CA GLU A 432 1.78 -13.91 19.87
C GLU A 432 0.51 -13.94 20.71
N ASP A 433 0.68 -13.89 22.03
CA ASP A 433 -0.37 -13.46 22.96
C ASP A 433 -0.46 -11.94 22.90
N VAL A 434 -1.41 -11.42 22.13
CA VAL A 434 -1.63 -9.97 21.98
C VAL A 434 -2.61 -9.51 23.05
N ASP A 435 -2.14 -8.63 23.92
CA ASP A 435 -2.97 -8.04 24.98
C ASP A 435 -4.09 -7.18 24.40
N PHE A 436 -5.30 -7.35 24.94
CA PHE A 436 -6.44 -6.49 24.64
C PHE A 436 -6.99 -5.81 25.90
N LEU A 437 -7.61 -4.65 25.69
CA LEU A 437 -8.55 -4.03 26.63
C LEU A 437 -9.97 -4.22 26.10
N LEU A 438 -10.86 -4.72 26.96
CA LEU A 438 -12.27 -4.89 26.66
C LEU A 438 -13.10 -4.05 27.63
N PHE A 439 -13.88 -3.13 27.08
CA PHE A 439 -14.84 -2.28 27.79
C PHE A 439 -16.24 -2.80 27.48
N THR A 440 -17.03 -3.08 28.51
CA THR A 440 -18.38 -3.64 28.36
C THR A 440 -19.38 -2.88 29.22
N PRO A 441 -20.64 -2.78 28.79
CA PRO A 441 -21.71 -2.31 29.65
C PRO A 441 -21.79 -3.17 30.93
N ASN A 442 -22.09 -2.55 32.08
CA ASN A 442 -22.31 -3.27 33.35
C ASN A 442 -23.49 -4.27 33.26
N ALA A 443 -24.52 -3.92 32.49
CA ALA A 443 -25.77 -4.65 32.41
C ALA A 443 -26.29 -4.71 30.96
N GLY A 444 -27.24 -5.62 30.74
CA GLY A 444 -27.82 -5.89 29.43
C GLY A 444 -27.23 -7.13 28.77
N THR A 445 -27.79 -7.47 27.62
CA THR A 445 -27.37 -8.59 26.76
C THR A 445 -27.46 -8.14 25.31
N ASN A 446 -26.88 -8.91 24.40
CA ASN A 446 -26.86 -8.65 22.96
C ASN A 446 -26.14 -7.34 22.61
N TRP A 447 -24.98 -7.11 23.22
CA TRP A 447 -24.17 -5.93 22.92
C TRP A 447 -23.51 -6.10 21.54
N PRO A 448 -23.63 -5.12 20.62
CA PRO A 448 -22.76 -5.06 19.47
C PRO A 448 -21.32 -4.82 19.92
N ILE A 449 -20.36 -5.31 19.12
CA ILE A 449 -18.93 -5.12 19.38
C ILE A 449 -18.36 -4.10 18.40
N VAL A 450 -17.54 -3.20 18.92
CA VAL A 450 -16.68 -2.30 18.14
C VAL A 450 -15.22 -2.67 18.38
N ILE A 451 -14.49 -2.89 17.30
CA ILE A 451 -13.03 -3.02 17.33
C ILE A 451 -12.41 -1.64 17.17
N TYR A 452 -11.65 -1.19 18.17
CA TYR A 452 -10.95 0.08 18.19
C TYR A 452 -9.46 -0.09 17.82
N GLN A 453 -8.94 0.78 16.95
CA GLN A 453 -7.51 0.90 16.68
C GLN A 453 -6.99 2.32 16.90
N HIS A 454 -5.93 2.43 17.70
CA HIS A 454 -5.26 3.69 18.03
C HIS A 454 -4.37 4.25 16.90
N GLY A 455 -4.03 5.54 17.02
CA GLY A 455 -3.16 6.28 16.10
C GLY A 455 -1.66 5.98 16.22
N ILE A 456 -0.85 6.57 15.33
CA ILE A 456 0.61 6.37 15.33
C ILE A 456 1.23 6.98 16.59
N THR A 457 2.28 6.37 17.13
CA THR A 457 2.96 6.77 18.39
C THR A 457 2.10 6.69 19.66
N SER A 458 0.86 6.21 19.55
CA SER A 458 -0.07 6.01 20.68
C SER A 458 -0.24 4.53 21.05
N VAL A 459 -1.25 4.21 21.85
CA VAL A 459 -1.50 2.87 22.41
C VAL A 459 -2.98 2.53 22.53
N LYS A 460 -3.32 1.25 22.70
CA LYS A 460 -4.70 0.75 22.89
C LYS A 460 -5.43 1.40 24.07
N GLU A 461 -4.68 1.85 25.08
CA GLU A 461 -5.20 2.58 26.23
C GLU A 461 -5.87 3.92 25.85
N ASP A 462 -5.67 4.44 24.63
CA ASP A 462 -6.50 5.54 24.10
C ASP A 462 -8.00 5.23 24.12
N ALA A 463 -8.38 3.95 24.14
CA ALA A 463 -9.76 3.53 24.26
C ALA A 463 -10.43 4.07 25.54
N TYR A 464 -9.69 4.30 26.64
CA TYR A 464 -10.25 4.86 27.87
C TYR A 464 -10.95 6.21 27.65
N PHE A 465 -10.51 7.00 26.67
CA PHE A 465 -11.12 8.29 26.39
C PHE A 465 -12.54 8.17 25.84
N THR A 466 -12.85 7.14 25.06
CA THR A 466 -14.12 7.07 24.29
C THR A 466 -14.99 5.89 24.68
N ALA A 467 -14.38 4.79 25.15
CA ALA A 467 -15.07 3.53 25.37
C ALA A 467 -16.15 3.61 26.45
N ALA A 468 -15.99 4.45 27.48
CA ALA A 468 -17.01 4.61 28.51
C ALA A 468 -18.34 5.16 27.94
N HIS A 469 -18.25 6.11 27.00
CA HIS A 469 -19.42 6.68 26.34
C HIS A 469 -20.11 5.64 25.44
N LEU A 470 -19.33 4.85 24.68
CA LEU A 470 -19.86 3.79 23.81
C LEU A 470 -20.47 2.64 24.62
N ALA A 471 -19.83 2.22 25.71
CA ALA A 471 -20.37 1.20 26.62
C ALA A 471 -21.66 1.67 27.29
N ASN A 472 -21.79 2.96 27.63
CA ASN A 472 -23.05 3.51 28.11
C ASN A 472 -24.16 3.47 27.04
N ALA A 473 -23.81 3.54 25.76
CA ALA A 473 -24.73 3.37 24.64
C ALA A 473 -25.06 1.88 24.34
N GLY A 474 -24.57 0.94 25.15
CA GLY A 474 -24.81 -0.50 24.99
C GLY A 474 -23.83 -1.23 24.10
N ILE A 475 -22.68 -0.61 23.77
CA ILE A 475 -21.70 -1.13 22.82
C ILE A 475 -20.45 -1.65 23.57
N ALA A 476 -20.04 -2.89 23.31
CA ALA A 476 -18.77 -3.40 23.80
C ALA A 476 -17.62 -2.90 22.91
N VAL A 477 -16.53 -2.42 23.51
CA VAL A 477 -15.35 -1.90 22.77
C VAL A 477 -14.13 -2.75 23.11
N ILE A 478 -13.44 -3.24 22.09
CA ILE A 478 -12.19 -4.02 22.25
C ILE A 478 -11.05 -3.35 21.49
N ALA A 479 -9.88 -3.24 22.11
CA ALA A 479 -8.71 -2.58 21.55
C ALA A 479 -7.43 -3.40 21.74
N ILE A 480 -6.56 -3.41 20.73
CA ILE A 480 -5.22 -4.02 20.75
C ILE A 480 -4.16 -3.02 20.27
N ASP A 481 -2.91 -3.25 20.65
CA ASP A 481 -1.79 -2.45 20.14
C ASP A 481 -1.39 -2.88 18.72
N GLN A 482 -0.99 -1.90 17.91
CA GLN A 482 -0.31 -2.17 16.64
C GLN A 482 1.10 -2.75 16.88
N PRO A 483 1.72 -3.42 15.89
CA PRO A 483 3.12 -3.80 15.98
C PRO A 483 4.01 -2.61 16.34
N LEU A 484 5.02 -2.84 17.18
CA LEU A 484 5.97 -1.85 17.67
C LEU A 484 5.37 -0.73 18.56
N HIS A 485 4.08 -0.79 18.88
CA HIS A 485 3.41 0.18 19.76
C HIS A 485 3.06 -0.46 21.11
N GLY A 486 3.01 0.34 22.16
CA GLY A 486 2.55 -0.04 23.49
C GLY A 486 3.21 -1.33 23.97
N ALA A 487 2.37 -2.27 24.41
CA ALA A 487 2.78 -3.58 24.89
C ALA A 487 3.47 -4.46 23.82
N ARG A 488 3.39 -4.07 22.54
CA ARG A 488 4.02 -4.75 21.40
C ARG A 488 5.29 -4.06 20.90
N SER A 489 5.79 -3.08 21.65
CA SER A 489 7.16 -2.58 21.47
C SER A 489 8.16 -3.72 21.67
N LEU A 490 9.23 -3.78 20.89
CA LEU A 490 10.25 -4.82 21.07
C LEU A 490 11.15 -4.54 22.27
N ASP A 491 11.42 -3.24 22.53
CA ASP A 491 12.03 -2.69 23.73
C ASP A 491 11.85 -1.16 23.73
N ALA A 492 12.53 -0.46 24.65
CA ALA A 492 12.42 0.98 24.83
C ALA A 492 12.92 1.82 23.63
N GLN A 493 13.79 1.27 22.78
CA GLN A 493 14.34 1.96 21.61
C GLN A 493 13.67 1.48 20.31
N ARG A 494 13.32 0.20 20.24
CA ARG A 494 12.59 -0.42 19.12
C ARG A 494 11.09 -0.32 19.37
N SER A 495 10.61 0.92 19.42
CA SER A 495 9.23 1.28 19.70
C SER A 495 8.81 2.49 18.89
N ALA A 496 7.62 2.43 18.29
CA ALA A 496 6.98 3.54 17.61
C ALA A 496 6.53 4.64 18.58
N ASN A 497 6.37 4.34 19.89
CA ASN A 497 6.12 5.35 20.92
C ASN A 497 7.39 6.13 21.27
N ALA A 498 8.57 5.52 21.09
CA ALA A 498 9.86 6.19 21.31
C ALA A 498 10.32 6.96 20.07
N ASP A 499 10.20 6.34 18.89
CA ASP A 499 10.53 6.95 17.61
C ASP A 499 9.57 6.42 16.52
N ILE A 500 8.80 7.33 15.92
CA ILE A 500 7.88 7.04 14.82
C ILE A 500 8.57 6.32 13.64
N LEU A 501 9.86 6.57 13.42
CA LEU A 501 10.64 5.95 12.36
C LEU A 501 10.86 4.45 12.58
N ALA A 502 10.66 3.92 13.80
CA ALA A 502 10.65 2.48 14.02
C ALA A 502 9.54 1.79 13.22
N TYR A 503 8.37 2.43 13.12
CA TYR A 503 7.24 1.92 12.34
C TYR A 503 7.31 2.33 10.86
N LEU A 504 7.61 3.60 10.58
CA LEU A 504 7.67 4.12 9.20
C LEU A 504 8.87 3.59 8.41
N ASN A 505 9.95 3.22 9.11
CA ASN A 505 11.16 2.61 8.58
C ASN A 505 11.61 3.19 7.23
N LEU A 506 11.97 4.48 7.21
CA LEU A 506 12.39 5.20 6.00
C LEU A 506 13.62 4.56 5.33
N ASN A 507 14.42 3.82 6.11
CA ASN A 507 15.58 3.09 5.62
C ASN A 507 15.21 1.80 4.89
N ASN A 508 14.04 1.20 5.11
CA ASN A 508 13.61 -0.01 4.40
C ASN A 508 12.10 0.00 4.18
N LEU A 509 11.70 0.53 3.03
CA LEU A 509 10.31 0.72 2.66
C LEU A 509 9.54 -0.61 2.47
N ALA A 510 10.22 -1.72 2.20
CA ALA A 510 9.58 -3.03 2.16
C ALA A 510 9.13 -3.48 3.57
N VAL A 511 9.93 -3.19 4.60
CA VAL A 511 9.55 -3.42 5.99
C VAL A 511 8.49 -2.41 6.46
N ALA A 512 8.58 -1.14 6.06
CA ALA A 512 7.53 -0.15 6.36
C ALA A 512 6.14 -0.60 5.87
N ARG A 513 6.08 -1.11 4.63
CA ARG A 513 4.90 -1.73 4.05
C ARG A 513 4.43 -2.93 4.87
N ASP A 514 5.35 -3.80 5.30
CA ASP A 514 4.98 -5.02 6.01
C ASP A 514 4.61 -4.78 7.48
N ASN A 515 5.13 -3.72 8.13
CA ASN A 515 4.61 -3.20 9.40
C ASN A 515 3.13 -2.85 9.26
N THR A 516 2.78 -2.15 8.18
CA THR A 516 1.40 -1.78 7.86
C THR A 516 0.54 -3.00 7.54
N ARG A 517 1.06 -3.99 6.80
CA ARG A 517 0.35 -5.25 6.55
C ARG A 517 0.10 -6.03 7.84
N GLN A 518 1.07 -6.10 8.75
CA GLN A 518 0.88 -6.78 10.04
C GLN A 518 -0.21 -6.09 10.85
N SER A 519 -0.22 -4.75 10.95
CA SER A 519 -1.32 -4.03 11.62
C SER A 519 -2.69 -4.37 11.05
N ILE A 520 -2.81 -4.41 9.72
CA ILE A 520 -4.06 -4.76 9.04
C ILE A 520 -4.46 -6.22 9.33
N LEU A 521 -3.50 -7.15 9.26
CA LEU A 521 -3.72 -8.57 9.57
C LEU A 521 -4.10 -8.80 11.03
N ASP A 522 -3.60 -7.99 11.96
CA ASP A 522 -3.96 -8.08 13.38
C ASP A 522 -5.39 -7.60 13.63
N ILE A 523 -5.85 -6.55 12.96
CA ILE A 523 -7.26 -6.11 13.02
C ILE A 523 -8.19 -7.19 12.44
N MET A 524 -7.86 -7.69 11.24
CA MET A 524 -8.59 -8.78 10.61
C MET A 524 -8.56 -10.05 11.49
N GLY A 525 -7.43 -10.30 12.14
CA GLY A 525 -7.22 -11.46 12.99
C GLY A 525 -8.00 -11.38 14.30
N LEU A 526 -8.01 -10.23 14.96
CA LEU A 526 -8.86 -9.97 16.13
C LEU A 526 -10.33 -10.16 15.77
N ARG A 527 -10.75 -9.64 14.60
CA ARG A 527 -12.10 -9.82 14.10
C ARG A 527 -12.47 -11.30 13.93
N ALA A 528 -11.60 -12.10 13.31
CA ALA A 528 -11.79 -13.54 13.19
C ALA A 528 -11.77 -14.27 14.55
N ALA A 529 -10.86 -13.89 15.44
CA ALA A 529 -10.72 -14.48 16.76
C ALA A 529 -11.95 -14.30 17.64
N ILE A 530 -12.61 -13.14 17.55
CA ILE A 530 -13.88 -12.87 18.25
C ILE A 530 -14.95 -13.88 17.85
N THR A 531 -15.19 -14.06 16.54
CA THR A 531 -16.21 -15.03 16.08
C THR A 531 -15.80 -16.47 16.31
N TYR A 532 -14.53 -16.80 16.08
CA TYR A 532 -14.03 -18.15 16.31
C TYR A 532 -14.15 -18.53 17.79
N SER A 533 -13.68 -17.67 18.70
CA SER A 533 -13.75 -17.89 20.14
C SER A 533 -15.20 -17.96 20.66
N GLN A 534 -16.10 -17.13 20.12
CA GLN A 534 -17.53 -17.23 20.43
C GLN A 534 -18.10 -18.59 20.02
N SER A 535 -17.81 -19.04 18.79
CA SER A 535 -18.29 -20.33 18.28
C SER A 535 -17.70 -21.54 19.02
N ALA A 536 -16.48 -21.40 19.53
CA ALA A 536 -15.79 -22.39 20.34
C ALA A 536 -16.21 -22.39 21.83
N GLY A 537 -17.16 -21.52 22.22
CA GLY A 537 -17.67 -21.44 23.60
C GLY A 537 -16.70 -20.77 24.58
N LEU A 538 -15.65 -20.09 24.11
CA LEU A 538 -14.63 -19.47 24.95
C LEU A 538 -15.09 -18.17 25.63
N PHE A 539 -16.29 -17.68 25.29
CA PHE A 539 -16.91 -16.55 25.98
C PHE A 539 -17.58 -16.96 27.29
N VAL A 540 -17.79 -18.26 27.54
CA VAL A 540 -18.42 -18.74 28.77
C VAL A 540 -17.60 -18.29 29.99
N GLY A 541 -18.24 -17.55 30.89
CA GLY A 541 -17.61 -17.01 32.10
C GLY A 541 -16.90 -15.65 31.91
N SER A 542 -16.90 -15.08 30.70
CA SER A 542 -16.43 -13.71 30.45
C SER A 542 -17.60 -12.74 30.23
N GLN A 543 -17.31 -11.43 30.23
CA GLN A 543 -18.32 -10.41 29.93
C GLN A 543 -18.90 -10.58 28.51
N LEU A 544 -18.13 -11.11 27.55
CA LEU A 544 -18.60 -11.32 26.18
C LEU A 544 -19.60 -12.47 26.04
N ALA A 545 -19.90 -13.24 27.10
CA ALA A 545 -21.03 -14.16 27.10
C ALA A 545 -22.36 -13.45 26.76
N ASN A 546 -22.44 -12.14 27.00
CA ASN A 546 -23.59 -11.29 26.74
C ASN A 546 -23.53 -10.56 25.38
N ALA A 547 -22.50 -10.78 24.56
CA ALA A 547 -22.38 -10.13 23.25
C ALA A 547 -23.29 -10.79 22.20
N ASP A 548 -23.66 -10.02 21.18
CA ASP A 548 -24.38 -10.53 20.01
C ASP A 548 -23.62 -11.65 19.30
N ASN A 549 -24.34 -12.51 18.57
CA ASN A 549 -23.71 -13.49 17.69
C ASN A 549 -22.98 -12.77 16.55
N THR A 550 -21.65 -12.71 16.66
CA THR A 550 -20.79 -11.95 15.76
C THR A 550 -20.66 -12.52 14.35
N ALA A 551 -21.14 -13.75 14.12
CA ALA A 551 -21.26 -14.31 12.76
C ALA A 551 -22.46 -13.73 12.01
N THR A 552 -23.54 -13.36 12.71
CA THR A 552 -24.79 -12.84 12.14
C THR A 552 -24.98 -11.34 12.34
N THR A 553 -24.38 -10.80 13.41
CA THR A 553 -24.32 -9.37 13.73
C THR A 553 -22.86 -8.96 13.76
N PRO A 554 -22.24 -8.72 12.59
CA PRO A 554 -20.80 -8.50 12.55
C PRO A 554 -20.41 -7.22 13.31
N PRO A 555 -19.31 -7.23 14.08
CA PRO A 555 -18.72 -6.04 14.69
C PRO A 555 -18.56 -4.88 13.72
N LYS A 556 -18.60 -3.66 14.25
CA LYS A 556 -18.17 -2.45 13.54
C LYS A 556 -16.73 -2.11 13.90
N PHE A 557 -16.12 -1.27 13.09
CA PHE A 557 -14.76 -0.78 13.31
C PHE A 557 -14.76 0.69 13.73
N LEU A 558 -13.85 1.06 14.63
CA LEU A 558 -13.53 2.45 14.96
C LEU A 558 -12.01 2.66 14.89
N GLY A 559 -11.56 3.61 14.08
CA GLY A 559 -10.14 3.96 14.01
C GLY A 559 -9.90 5.45 14.07
N HIS A 560 -8.81 5.85 14.73
CA HIS A 560 -8.34 7.23 14.74
C HIS A 560 -6.94 7.33 14.12
N SER A 561 -6.68 8.37 13.32
CA SER A 561 -5.36 8.61 12.73
C SER A 561 -4.85 7.39 11.96
N LEU A 562 -3.63 6.90 12.23
CA LEU A 562 -3.11 5.64 11.67
C LEU A 562 -4.07 4.47 11.86
N GLY A 563 -4.77 4.38 12.99
CA GLY A 563 -5.75 3.33 13.26
C GLY A 563 -6.89 3.32 12.24
N GLY A 564 -7.31 4.49 11.75
CA GLY A 564 -8.26 4.58 10.64
C GLY A 564 -7.63 4.30 9.27
N ILE A 565 -6.35 4.64 9.05
CA ILE A 565 -5.60 4.32 7.83
C ILE A 565 -5.51 2.79 7.65
N VAL A 566 -5.00 2.07 8.67
CA VAL A 566 -4.93 0.60 8.62
C VAL A 566 -6.31 -0.03 8.74
N GLY A 567 -7.21 0.60 9.49
CA GLY A 567 -8.57 0.15 9.72
C GLY A 567 -9.43 0.07 8.47
N LEU A 568 -9.40 1.10 7.62
CA LEU A 568 -10.13 1.07 6.36
C LEU A 568 -9.66 -0.08 5.47
N SER A 569 -8.34 -0.24 5.31
CA SER A 569 -7.77 -1.35 4.54
C SER A 569 -8.12 -2.72 5.14
N ALA A 570 -8.18 -2.83 6.47
CA ALA A 570 -8.64 -4.04 7.15
C ALA A 570 -10.11 -4.35 6.84
N VAL A 571 -11.00 -3.38 7.00
CA VAL A 571 -12.44 -3.52 6.71
C VAL A 571 -12.67 -3.86 5.24
N ALA A 572 -11.97 -3.18 4.33
CA ALA A 572 -12.04 -3.45 2.90
C ALA A 572 -11.69 -4.89 2.56
N ASN A 573 -10.55 -5.39 3.07
CA ASN A 573 -10.11 -6.75 2.76
C ASN A 573 -10.89 -7.83 3.51
N ALA A 574 -11.33 -7.54 4.74
CA ALA A 574 -12.16 -8.45 5.52
C ALA A 574 -13.53 -8.72 4.87
N ASN A 575 -14.10 -7.70 4.19
CA ASN A 575 -15.39 -7.80 3.53
C ASN A 575 -15.35 -8.38 2.11
N ARG A 576 -14.16 -8.59 1.52
CA ARG A 576 -14.01 -9.32 0.24
C ARG A 576 -14.41 -10.79 0.42
N THR A 577 -15.25 -11.33 -0.46
CA THR A 577 -15.65 -12.74 -0.37
C THR A 577 -14.53 -13.70 -0.80
N ILE A 578 -14.31 -14.75 -0.03
CA ILE A 578 -13.46 -15.89 -0.42
C ILE A 578 -14.24 -17.02 -1.10
N GLY A 579 -15.54 -16.81 -1.36
CA GLY A 579 -16.43 -17.85 -1.91
C GLY A 579 -16.85 -18.93 -0.89
N ASP A 580 -16.48 -18.76 0.37
CA ASP A 580 -16.91 -19.60 1.50
C ASP A 580 -17.63 -18.74 2.55
N ALA A 581 -18.92 -19.00 2.75
CA ALA A 581 -19.77 -18.22 3.63
C ALA A 581 -19.34 -18.31 5.11
N SER A 582 -18.85 -19.48 5.55
CA SER A 582 -18.41 -19.68 6.93
C SER A 582 -17.10 -18.93 7.19
N GLY A 583 -16.12 -19.06 6.30
CA GLY A 583 -14.89 -18.28 6.34
C GLY A 583 -15.12 -16.77 6.21
N ASP A 584 -16.06 -16.34 5.37
CA ASP A 584 -16.44 -14.93 5.26
C ASP A 584 -17.07 -14.37 6.54
N ALA A 585 -17.90 -15.16 7.23
CA ALA A 585 -18.55 -14.75 8.48
C ALA A 585 -17.56 -14.47 9.62
N LEU A 586 -16.37 -15.08 9.61
CA LEU A 586 -15.31 -14.79 10.57
C LEU A 586 -14.81 -13.34 10.47
N TYR A 587 -14.78 -12.78 9.26
CA TYR A 587 -14.06 -11.53 9.00
C TYR A 587 -14.96 -10.31 8.76
N LYS A 588 -16.20 -10.49 8.28
CA LYS A 588 -17.06 -9.35 7.88
C LYS A 588 -17.18 -8.29 8.98
N PHE A 589 -17.10 -7.03 8.59
CA PHE A 589 -17.54 -5.87 9.38
C PHE A 589 -18.88 -5.36 8.85
N SER A 590 -19.74 -4.89 9.74
CA SER A 590 -21.05 -4.33 9.37
C SER A 590 -21.02 -2.82 9.10
N GLY A 591 -19.94 -2.13 9.47
CA GLY A 591 -19.75 -0.70 9.26
C GLY A 591 -18.42 -0.22 9.84
N MET A 592 -18.01 1.00 9.50
CA MET A 592 -16.78 1.59 10.02
C MET A 592 -16.94 3.07 10.35
N ALA A 593 -16.35 3.49 11.46
CA ALA A 593 -16.14 4.87 11.82
C ALA A 593 -14.63 5.18 11.82
N ILE A 594 -14.24 6.26 11.17
CA ILE A 594 -12.84 6.65 11.02
C ILE A 594 -12.74 8.14 11.34
N ALA A 595 -11.80 8.52 12.21
CA ALA A 595 -11.59 9.89 12.63
C ALA A 595 -10.17 10.36 12.30
N ASN A 596 -10.06 11.51 11.63
CA ASN A 596 -8.81 12.19 11.32
C ASN A 596 -7.79 11.28 10.61
N SER A 597 -8.25 10.57 9.58
CA SER A 597 -7.44 9.64 8.78
C SER A 597 -7.59 9.94 7.29
N GLY A 598 -6.62 9.52 6.48
CA GLY A 598 -6.62 9.73 5.04
C GLY A 598 -5.99 8.57 4.28
N GLY A 599 -5.88 8.73 2.96
CA GLY A 599 -5.13 7.80 2.12
C GLY A 599 -3.96 8.45 1.42
N GLN A 600 -3.31 7.69 0.52
CA GLN A 600 -2.06 8.08 -0.13
C GLN A 600 -0.97 8.36 0.91
N ILE A 601 -0.68 7.39 1.77
CA ILE A 601 0.14 7.51 2.97
C ILE A 601 1.48 8.19 2.70
N GLY A 602 2.17 7.85 1.61
CA GLY A 602 3.44 8.49 1.25
C GLY A 602 3.27 10.00 1.03
N ASN A 603 2.32 10.37 0.18
CA ASN A 603 2.00 11.78 -0.12
C ASN A 603 1.42 12.52 1.11
N LEU A 604 0.59 11.83 1.90
CA LEU A 604 -0.02 12.34 3.13
C LEU A 604 1.05 12.71 4.15
N LEU A 605 1.99 11.80 4.41
CA LEU A 605 3.08 12.03 5.34
C LEU A 605 3.98 13.18 4.88
N MET A 606 4.25 13.29 3.58
CA MET A 606 5.06 14.37 3.01
C MET A 606 4.35 15.74 3.04
N GLY A 607 3.02 15.74 3.01
CA GLY A 607 2.17 16.93 3.14
C GLY A 607 1.80 17.29 4.58
N SER A 608 2.09 16.43 5.56
CA SER A 608 1.79 16.66 6.97
C SER A 608 2.64 17.79 7.55
N ALA A 609 2.04 18.71 8.29
CA ALA A 609 2.76 19.78 8.98
C ALA A 609 3.54 19.27 10.21
N ASN A 610 3.11 18.15 10.80
CA ASN A 610 3.79 17.51 11.92
C ASN A 610 4.84 16.50 11.48
N TYR A 611 4.52 15.64 10.50
CA TYR A 611 5.42 14.56 10.10
C TYR A 611 6.27 14.89 8.87
N GLY A 612 5.79 15.75 7.97
CA GLY A 612 6.49 16.09 6.73
C GLY A 612 7.89 16.66 6.96
N PRO A 613 8.07 17.70 7.79
CA PRO A 613 9.40 18.24 8.08
C PRO A 613 10.37 17.22 8.70
N LEU A 614 9.89 16.37 9.62
CA LEU A 614 10.69 15.31 10.25
C LEU A 614 11.19 14.29 9.21
N ILE A 615 10.29 13.82 8.34
CA ILE A 615 10.61 12.86 7.28
C ILE A 615 11.56 13.48 6.28
N LYS A 616 11.24 14.68 5.77
CA LYS A 616 12.06 15.40 4.80
C LYS A 616 13.45 15.72 5.34
N HIS A 617 13.59 16.07 6.61
CA HIS A 617 14.89 16.23 7.28
C HIS A 617 15.75 14.96 7.16
N ASN A 618 15.21 13.81 7.62
CA ASN A 618 15.94 12.55 7.65
C ASN A 618 16.30 12.04 6.25
N LEU A 619 15.40 12.23 5.28
CA LEU A 619 15.69 11.91 3.87
C LEU A 619 16.75 12.85 3.29
N ALA A 620 16.64 14.15 3.55
CA ALA A 620 17.56 15.15 3.00
C ALA A 620 18.99 14.98 3.53
N LEU A 621 19.17 14.52 4.77
CA LEU A 621 20.49 14.21 5.34
C LEU A 621 21.25 13.13 4.55
N SER A 622 20.53 12.13 4.02
CA SER A 622 21.13 11.04 3.23
C SER A 622 21.19 11.36 1.74
N ALA A 623 20.19 12.09 1.21
CA ALA A 623 20.04 12.32 -0.22
C ALA A 623 20.76 13.58 -0.74
N SER A 624 21.06 14.56 0.11
CA SER A 624 21.62 15.85 -0.32
C SER A 624 22.85 16.26 0.49
N PRO A 625 24.07 16.18 -0.08
CA PRO A 625 25.28 16.68 0.56
C PRO A 625 25.20 18.16 0.94
N LYS A 626 24.46 18.97 0.16
CA LYS A 626 24.23 20.38 0.46
C LYS A 626 23.33 20.57 1.69
N TYR A 627 22.23 19.82 1.77
CA TYR A 627 21.37 19.86 2.95
C TYR A 627 22.13 19.37 4.18
N LYS A 628 22.90 18.28 4.04
CA LYS A 628 23.74 17.78 5.11
C LYS A 628 24.73 18.84 5.61
N ALA A 629 25.43 19.54 4.71
CA ALA A 629 26.33 20.63 5.09
C ALA A 629 25.60 21.77 5.81
N PHE A 630 24.38 22.13 5.34
CA PHE A 630 23.53 23.09 6.04
C PHE A 630 23.15 22.60 7.45
N ALA A 631 22.71 21.35 7.58
CA ALA A 631 22.27 20.77 8.84
C ALA A 631 23.43 20.68 9.86
N ASP A 632 24.60 20.23 9.41
CA ASP A 632 25.81 20.14 10.25
C ASP A 632 26.23 21.53 10.78
N GLN A 633 25.99 22.60 10.02
CA GLN A 633 26.35 23.97 10.39
C GLN A 633 25.29 24.66 11.26
N TYR A 634 24.02 24.53 10.93
CA TYR A 634 22.95 25.38 11.46
C TYR A 634 21.96 24.68 12.39
N CYS A 635 21.91 23.34 12.35
CA CYS A 635 20.96 22.55 13.11
C CYS A 635 21.43 21.90 14.42
N PRO A 636 22.70 22.00 14.88
CA PRO A 636 23.05 21.49 16.21
C PRO A 636 22.13 22.04 17.31
N GLY A 637 21.44 21.15 18.02
CA GLY A 637 20.50 21.49 19.10
C GLY A 637 19.09 21.87 18.67
N LEU A 638 18.79 21.88 17.38
CA LEU A 638 17.43 22.09 16.86
C LEU A 638 16.70 20.76 16.67
N THR A 639 15.37 20.79 16.74
CA THR A 639 14.56 19.65 16.29
C THR A 639 14.59 19.53 14.78
N GLU A 640 14.30 18.34 14.25
CA GLU A 640 14.27 18.04 12.82
C GLU A 640 13.32 18.97 12.08
N LYS A 641 12.13 19.22 12.65
CA LYS A 641 11.13 20.15 12.09
C LYS A 641 11.70 21.55 11.97
N VAL A 642 12.31 22.08 13.02
CA VAL A 642 12.89 23.44 13.00
C VAL A 642 14.04 23.53 11.99
N CYS A 643 14.92 22.53 11.98
CA CYS A 643 16.04 22.46 11.05
C CYS A 643 15.59 22.50 9.58
N TYR A 644 14.63 21.63 9.22
CA TYR A 644 14.14 21.55 7.86
C TYR A 644 13.38 22.81 7.43
N THR A 645 12.51 23.36 8.29
CA THR A 645 11.81 24.61 8.00
C THR A 645 12.78 25.80 7.88
N THR A 646 13.88 25.82 8.63
CA THR A 646 14.92 26.86 8.44
C THR A 646 15.56 26.74 7.06
N PHE A 647 15.94 25.53 6.63
CA PHE A 647 16.45 25.32 5.27
C PHE A 647 15.45 25.79 4.21
N GLU A 648 14.17 25.41 4.34
CA GLU A 648 13.12 25.82 3.41
C GLU A 648 12.94 27.34 3.34
N ASN A 649 13.24 28.08 4.41
CA ASN A 649 13.14 29.54 4.41
C ASN A 649 14.41 30.22 3.86
N THR A 650 15.58 29.63 4.05
CA THR A 650 16.87 30.30 3.74
C THR A 650 17.55 29.81 2.48
N ALA A 651 17.26 28.60 2.00
CA ALA A 651 17.92 28.01 0.83
C ALA A 651 17.58 28.76 -0.47
N SER A 652 18.47 28.66 -1.46
CA SER A 652 18.21 29.18 -2.80
C SER A 652 17.10 28.38 -3.51
N ALA A 653 16.44 28.98 -4.50
CA ALA A 653 15.40 28.29 -5.27
C ALA A 653 15.93 27.02 -5.97
N SER A 654 17.17 27.07 -6.48
CA SER A 654 17.79 25.92 -7.13
C SER A 654 18.13 24.80 -6.15
N ASP A 655 18.57 25.12 -4.94
CA ASP A 655 18.84 24.10 -3.90
C ASP A 655 17.56 23.43 -3.43
N LYS A 656 16.46 24.19 -3.28
CA LYS A 656 15.13 23.64 -2.97
C LYS A 656 14.64 22.72 -4.09
N ALA A 657 14.75 23.15 -5.35
CA ALA A 657 14.33 22.34 -6.48
C ALA A 657 15.13 21.03 -6.60
N ALA A 658 16.45 21.09 -6.38
CA ALA A 658 17.31 19.90 -6.40
C ALA A 658 16.94 18.90 -5.29
N LEU A 659 16.68 19.39 -4.06
CA LEU A 659 16.24 18.53 -2.96
C LEU A 659 14.83 17.98 -3.22
N GLN A 660 13.90 18.80 -3.69
CA GLN A 660 12.53 18.40 -3.98
C GLN A 660 12.49 17.24 -4.99
N SER A 661 13.31 17.28 -6.04
CA SER A 661 13.40 16.18 -7.01
C SER A 661 13.79 14.84 -6.37
N GLN A 662 14.66 14.84 -5.36
CA GLN A 662 15.02 13.63 -4.61
C GLN A 662 13.87 13.16 -3.71
N LEU A 663 13.20 14.10 -3.05
CA LEU A 663 12.04 13.82 -2.20
C LEU A 663 10.86 13.27 -3.02
N ASP A 664 10.63 13.75 -4.24
CA ASP A 664 9.59 13.26 -5.14
C ASP A 664 9.85 11.81 -5.57
N GLN A 665 11.10 11.47 -5.89
CA GLN A 665 11.49 10.08 -6.21
C GLN A 665 11.26 9.15 -5.02
N PHE A 666 11.65 9.58 -3.82
CA PHE A 666 11.39 8.82 -2.61
C PHE A 666 9.90 8.66 -2.33
N THR A 667 9.10 9.73 -2.51
CA THR A 667 7.65 9.71 -2.31
C THR A 667 6.98 8.77 -3.30
N TYR A 668 7.41 8.79 -4.56
CA TYR A 668 6.92 7.86 -5.58
C TYR A 668 7.18 6.40 -5.20
N ALA A 669 8.40 6.09 -4.75
CA ALA A 669 8.75 4.74 -4.33
C ALA A 669 7.97 4.31 -3.08
N THR A 670 7.85 5.21 -2.11
CA THR A 670 7.09 4.98 -0.86
C THR A 670 5.64 4.67 -1.17
N GLN A 671 4.97 5.51 -1.94
CA GLN A 671 3.57 5.28 -2.29
C GLN A 671 3.40 4.05 -3.17
N THR A 672 4.33 3.77 -4.09
CA THR A 672 4.33 2.54 -4.88
C THR A 672 4.40 1.30 -3.98
N LEU A 673 5.23 1.29 -2.94
CA LEU A 673 5.32 0.16 -2.01
C LEU A 673 4.07 0.04 -1.12
N LEU A 674 3.54 1.18 -0.69
CA LEU A 674 2.38 1.27 0.20
C LEU A 674 1.03 1.09 -0.54
N ASP A 675 0.96 1.24 -1.85
CA ASP A 675 -0.28 1.06 -2.61
C ASP A 675 -0.94 -0.31 -2.36
N THR A 676 -0.16 -1.34 -2.02
CA THR A 676 -0.72 -2.67 -1.71
C THR A 676 -1.57 -2.71 -0.44
N MET A 677 -1.45 -1.73 0.46
CA MET A 677 -2.21 -1.67 1.71
C MET A 677 -2.77 -0.28 2.05
N ASP A 678 -2.60 0.69 1.15
CA ASP A 678 -3.08 2.07 1.30
C ASP A 678 -4.61 2.11 1.32
N PRO A 679 -5.25 2.89 2.21
CA PRO A 679 -6.70 2.93 2.26
C PRO A 679 -7.32 3.54 0.99
N TYR A 680 -6.63 4.43 0.26
CA TYR A 680 -7.13 4.97 -0.99
C TYR A 680 -7.26 3.88 -2.07
N THR A 681 -6.27 3.01 -2.20
CA THR A 681 -6.30 1.92 -3.20
C THR A 681 -7.23 0.78 -2.76
N ASN A 682 -7.28 0.47 -1.46
CA ASN A 682 -8.14 -0.59 -0.91
C ASN A 682 -9.61 -0.19 -0.80
N ALA A 683 -9.93 1.11 -0.74
CA ALA A 683 -11.31 1.61 -0.71
C ALA A 683 -12.14 1.14 -1.92
N SER A 684 -11.50 0.83 -3.05
CA SER A 684 -12.15 0.27 -4.24
C SER A 684 -12.96 -1.00 -3.94
N TYR A 685 -12.53 -1.83 -2.99
CA TYR A 685 -13.24 -3.04 -2.56
C TYR A 685 -14.50 -2.76 -1.72
N LEU A 686 -14.65 -1.51 -1.26
CA LEU A 686 -15.82 -1.04 -0.53
C LEU A 686 -16.71 -0.15 -1.40
N ILE A 687 -16.50 -0.02 -2.71
CA ILE A 687 -17.28 0.90 -3.55
C ILE A 687 -18.10 0.12 -4.58
N SER A 688 -19.40 0.45 -4.67
CA SER A 688 -20.28 -0.01 -5.75
C SER A 688 -21.22 1.12 -6.14
N GLY A 689 -21.42 1.36 -7.44
CA GLY A 689 -22.23 2.47 -7.94
C GLY A 689 -21.73 3.85 -7.51
N GLY A 690 -20.44 3.99 -7.17
CA GLY A 690 -19.83 5.26 -6.76
C GLY A 690 -20.01 5.64 -5.28
N THR A 691 -20.49 4.73 -4.43
CA THR A 691 -20.61 4.96 -2.97
C THR A 691 -20.15 3.73 -2.19
N ALA A 692 -19.79 3.93 -0.91
CA ALA A 692 -19.42 2.87 0.00
C ALA A 692 -20.49 1.76 0.07
N THR A 693 -20.10 0.48 0.15
CA THR A 693 -21.03 -0.66 0.19
C THR A 693 -21.55 -0.94 1.60
N ILE A 694 -20.87 -0.43 2.62
CA ILE A 694 -21.23 -0.54 4.04
C ILE A 694 -21.44 0.84 4.66
N PRO A 695 -22.21 0.95 5.75
CA PRO A 695 -22.27 2.15 6.58
C PRO A 695 -20.87 2.66 6.93
N THR A 696 -20.65 3.94 6.71
CA THR A 696 -19.33 4.58 6.86
C THR A 696 -19.50 5.96 7.46
N TYR A 697 -18.83 6.20 8.59
CA TYR A 697 -18.73 7.49 9.23
C TYR A 697 -17.27 7.96 9.14
N LEU A 698 -17.00 9.03 8.40
CA LEU A 698 -15.68 9.63 8.34
C LEU A 698 -15.74 11.00 9.03
N LEU A 699 -14.82 11.26 9.96
CA LEU A 699 -14.70 12.54 10.64
C LEU A 699 -13.36 13.19 10.32
N GLN A 700 -13.40 14.49 10.10
CA GLN A 700 -12.24 15.35 9.89
C GLN A 700 -12.29 16.55 10.82
N VAL A 701 -11.15 16.93 11.39
CA VAL A 701 -10.92 18.25 11.98
C VAL A 701 -10.30 19.19 10.95
N ALA A 702 -10.85 20.39 10.82
CA ALA A 702 -10.35 21.41 9.92
C ALA A 702 -8.93 21.84 10.32
N GLY A 703 -8.02 21.90 9.35
CA GLY A 703 -6.64 22.35 9.59
C GLY A 703 -5.77 21.36 10.36
N ASP A 704 -6.14 20.08 10.39
CA ASP A 704 -5.36 19.01 11.04
C ASP A 704 -3.91 18.97 10.53
N GLU A 705 -2.97 19.22 11.45
CA GLU A 705 -1.54 19.28 11.17
C GLU A 705 -0.87 17.90 11.02
N SER A 706 -1.51 16.85 11.52
CA SER A 706 -0.97 15.49 11.51
C SER A 706 -1.45 14.74 10.27
N VAL A 707 -2.76 14.75 10.03
CA VAL A 707 -3.39 14.19 8.83
C VAL A 707 -4.03 15.31 8.03
N PRO A 708 -3.35 15.83 6.98
CA PRO A 708 -3.88 16.89 6.16
C PRO A 708 -5.27 16.56 5.62
N ASN A 709 -6.15 17.55 5.62
CA ASN A 709 -7.47 17.42 5.00
C ASN A 709 -7.34 17.15 3.49
N ASN A 710 -6.39 17.82 2.84
CA ASN A 710 -6.04 17.63 1.43
C ASN A 710 -4.59 18.07 1.19
N VAL A 711 -3.84 17.33 0.37
CA VAL A 711 -2.51 17.72 -0.09
C VAL A 711 -2.58 18.12 -1.57
N THR A 712 -2.18 19.35 -1.87
CA THR A 712 -2.27 19.98 -3.21
C THR A 712 -1.65 19.11 -4.30
N ASN A 713 -2.31 19.03 -5.46
CA ASN A 713 -1.89 18.25 -6.64
C ASN A 713 -1.70 16.74 -6.39
N THR A 714 -2.22 16.21 -5.29
CA THR A 714 -2.24 14.77 -4.99
C THR A 714 -3.68 14.30 -4.80
N ARG A 715 -3.84 13.06 -4.32
CA ARG A 715 -5.09 12.51 -3.81
C ARG A 715 -4.99 12.16 -2.32
N ALA A 716 -4.08 12.83 -1.60
CA ALA A 716 -3.76 12.50 -0.23
C ALA A 716 -4.52 13.35 0.78
N GLY A 717 -4.83 12.72 1.92
CA GLY A 717 -5.60 13.32 3.00
C GLY A 717 -7.01 12.75 3.14
N THR A 718 -7.78 13.36 4.02
CA THR A 718 -9.12 12.90 4.41
C THR A 718 -10.18 13.20 3.35
N GLU A 719 -10.17 14.37 2.72
CA GLU A 719 -11.20 14.78 1.75
C GLU A 719 -11.14 14.00 0.43
N PRO A 720 -9.96 13.71 -0.16
CA PRO A 720 -9.89 12.83 -1.33
C PRO A 720 -10.41 11.42 -1.05
N LEU A 721 -10.16 10.89 0.15
CA LEU A 721 -10.65 9.58 0.58
C LEU A 721 -12.18 9.61 0.78
N ALA A 722 -12.72 10.64 1.42
CA ALA A 722 -14.17 10.85 1.57
C ALA A 722 -14.89 10.90 0.22
N THR A 723 -14.29 11.62 -0.73
CA THR A 723 -14.79 11.76 -2.11
C THR A 723 -14.77 10.43 -2.84
N LEU A 724 -13.67 9.66 -2.71
CA LEU A 724 -13.57 8.33 -3.33
C LEU A 724 -14.66 7.37 -2.81
N LEU A 725 -14.91 7.38 -1.50
CA LEU A 725 -15.96 6.58 -0.85
C LEU A 725 -17.39 7.06 -1.15
N GLY A 726 -17.56 8.20 -1.84
CA GLY A 726 -18.86 8.77 -2.15
C GLY A 726 -19.68 9.11 -0.91
N LEU A 727 -19.03 9.67 0.12
CA LEU A 727 -19.68 10.08 1.36
C LEU A 727 -20.34 11.46 1.22
N ALA A 728 -21.54 11.62 1.78
CA ALA A 728 -22.21 12.91 1.82
C ALA A 728 -21.65 13.77 2.96
N ASN A 729 -21.37 15.06 2.70
CA ASN A 729 -21.04 16.00 3.77
C ASN A 729 -22.24 16.12 4.72
N ALA A 730 -22.02 15.81 5.99
CA ALA A 730 -23.04 15.97 7.02
C ALA A 730 -23.26 17.46 7.31
N VAL A 731 -24.52 17.87 7.42
CA VAL A 731 -24.92 19.19 7.92
C VAL A 731 -25.58 19.06 9.30
N PRO A 732 -25.63 20.13 10.12
CA PRO A 732 -26.16 20.04 11.49
C PRO A 732 -27.60 19.52 11.61
N SER A 733 -28.41 19.63 10.56
CA SER A 733 -29.78 19.10 10.52
C SER A 733 -29.88 17.60 10.21
N ASP A 734 -28.79 16.96 9.81
CA ASP A 734 -28.80 15.56 9.41
C ASP A 734 -28.99 14.64 10.62
N VAL A 735 -29.84 13.63 10.45
CA VAL A 735 -29.99 12.54 11.41
C VAL A 735 -29.04 11.42 11.01
N ILE A 736 -27.92 11.31 11.73
CA ILE A 736 -26.97 10.22 11.56
C ILE A 736 -27.57 8.96 12.20
N THR A 737 -27.58 7.87 11.44
CA THR A 737 -28.04 6.55 11.87
C THR A 737 -26.95 5.52 11.66
N ASN A 738 -27.16 4.30 12.13
CA ASN A 738 -26.24 3.19 11.94
C ASN A 738 -26.14 2.64 10.51
N THR A 739 -26.93 3.18 9.57
CA THR A 739 -26.86 2.87 8.14
C THR A 739 -26.24 3.99 7.29
N SER A 740 -25.90 5.11 7.93
CA SER A 740 -25.43 6.32 7.26
C SER A 740 -24.07 6.14 6.56
N LYS A 741 -23.87 6.91 5.49
CA LYS A 741 -22.59 7.05 4.75
C LYS A 741 -22.24 8.53 4.70
N VAL A 742 -21.56 9.01 5.74
CA VAL A 742 -21.45 10.44 6.05
C VAL A 742 -20.02 10.86 6.28
N PHE A 743 -19.73 12.10 5.87
CA PHE A 743 -18.50 12.79 6.11
C PHE A 743 -18.76 14.00 7.01
N VAL A 744 -18.31 13.92 8.26
CA VAL A 744 -18.48 14.95 9.29
C VAL A 744 -17.23 15.82 9.34
N LYS A 745 -17.41 17.14 9.29
CA LYS A 745 -16.32 18.12 9.42
C LYS A 745 -16.50 18.89 10.72
N MET A 746 -15.44 18.94 11.51
CA MET A 746 -15.34 19.81 12.69
C MET A 746 -14.60 21.08 12.27
N ASP A 747 -15.23 22.24 12.42
CA ASP A 747 -14.67 23.52 11.98
C ASP A 747 -13.50 24.02 12.84
N SER A 748 -13.30 23.43 14.02
CA SER A 748 -12.19 23.71 14.92
C SER A 748 -11.81 22.50 15.76
N GLY A 749 -10.64 22.58 16.40
CA GLY A 749 -10.05 21.55 17.25
C GLY A 749 -8.64 21.18 16.77
N THR A 750 -8.13 20.08 17.30
CA THR A 750 -6.83 19.50 16.98
C THR A 750 -7.00 18.04 16.54
N HIS A 751 -5.92 17.44 16.04
CA HIS A 751 -5.89 16.04 15.63
C HIS A 751 -6.42 15.08 16.70
N THR A 752 -6.16 15.37 17.98
CA THR A 752 -6.52 14.56 19.13
C THR A 752 -7.82 14.99 19.82
N THR A 753 -8.50 16.05 19.37
CA THR A 753 -9.79 16.49 19.96
C THR A 753 -10.85 15.38 19.97
N PHE A 754 -10.79 14.46 19.00
CA PHE A 754 -11.60 13.24 18.99
C PHE A 754 -11.39 12.37 20.25
N LEU A 755 -10.15 12.26 20.72
CA LEU A 755 -9.77 11.49 21.91
C LEU A 755 -9.95 12.33 23.18
N ALA A 756 -9.30 13.48 23.28
CA ALA A 756 -9.32 14.34 24.45
C ALA A 756 -9.43 15.82 24.06
N PRO A 757 -10.31 16.60 24.72
CA PRO A 757 -10.47 18.02 24.42
C PRO A 757 -9.25 18.81 24.90
N GLN A 758 -8.83 19.81 24.13
CA GLN A 758 -7.71 20.69 24.53
C GLN A 758 -8.17 21.88 25.39
N ASP A 759 -9.44 22.24 25.30
CA ASP A 759 -10.09 23.27 26.10
C ASP A 759 -11.61 23.01 26.23
N THR A 760 -12.35 23.95 26.83
CA THR A 760 -13.80 23.81 27.03
C THR A 760 -14.60 23.82 25.72
N ALA A 761 -14.18 24.60 24.71
CA ALA A 761 -14.87 24.66 23.43
C ALA A 761 -14.69 23.33 22.66
N ASP A 762 -13.47 22.80 22.69
CA ASP A 762 -13.14 21.46 22.20
C ASP A 762 -13.97 20.37 22.90
N GLY A 763 -14.23 20.51 24.20
CA GLY A 763 -15.07 19.61 24.99
C GLY A 763 -16.49 19.46 24.43
N VAL A 764 -17.13 20.58 24.06
CA VAL A 764 -18.49 20.58 23.49
C VAL A 764 -18.50 19.91 22.12
N LEU A 765 -17.52 20.23 21.27
CA LEU A 765 -17.38 19.65 19.94
C LEU A 765 -17.19 18.12 20.00
N ARG A 766 -16.30 17.68 20.90
CA ARG A 766 -16.05 16.26 21.16
C ARG A 766 -17.30 15.54 21.66
N ALA A 767 -18.03 16.11 22.63
CA ALA A 767 -19.23 15.48 23.17
C ALA A 767 -20.32 15.27 22.09
N GLY A 768 -20.50 16.25 21.21
CA GLY A 768 -21.39 16.14 20.05
C GLY A 768 -20.96 15.02 19.09
N ALA A 769 -19.67 14.99 18.74
CA ALA A 769 -19.11 13.95 17.87
C ALA A 769 -19.24 12.54 18.48
N LEU A 770 -18.97 12.37 19.78
CA LEU A 770 -19.11 11.08 20.46
C LEU A 770 -20.57 10.61 20.53
N SER A 771 -21.52 11.53 20.73
CA SER A 771 -22.94 11.20 20.74
C SER A 771 -23.42 10.71 19.36
N GLN A 772 -23.02 11.39 18.28
CA GLN A 772 -23.31 10.96 16.91
C GLN A 772 -22.63 9.62 16.59
N LEU A 773 -21.39 9.46 17.03
CA LEU A 773 -20.63 8.22 16.85
C LEU A 773 -21.30 7.04 17.55
N ALA A 774 -21.77 7.22 18.79
CA ALA A 774 -22.48 6.18 19.52
C ALA A 774 -23.75 5.73 18.79
N ILE A 775 -24.52 6.67 18.22
CA ILE A 775 -25.71 6.36 17.40
C ILE A 775 -25.33 5.59 16.13
N PHE A 776 -24.24 5.99 15.46
CA PHE A 776 -23.76 5.29 14.26
C PHE A 776 -23.25 3.88 14.57
N LEU A 777 -22.55 3.71 15.70
CA LEU A 777 -21.91 2.45 16.07
C LEU A 777 -22.85 1.42 16.69
N ASN A 778 -23.95 1.84 17.32
CA ASN A 778 -25.02 0.94 17.77
C ASN A 778 -25.76 0.29 16.58
#